data_AF-A0A9E3SHV5-F1
#
_entry.id   AF-A0A9E3SHV5-F1
#
_cell.length_a   1.000
_cell.length_b   1.000
_cell.length_c   1.000
_cell.angle_alpha   90.00
_cell.angle_beta   90.00
_cell.angle_gamma   90.00
#
_symmetry.space_group_name_H-M   'P 1'
#
loop_
_entity.id
_entity.type
_entity.pdbx_description
1 polymer ?
#
loop_
_entity_poly.entity_id
_entity_poly.type
_entity_poly.pdbx_seq_one_letter_code
_entity_poly.pdbx_strand_id
1 'polypeptide(L)'
;MQVESLKLPPHSVEAEQSVLGGLLLSNPSWDRIGDTLGESDFYRADHRVIWRTISRLIEDNKPADVLTVAEALKQNGELDAVGGLAYLQGLASATPSAANIRRYAEIVRERAIMRKLAEVGTAIADSAFTPQGKEAKQLLDEAETKILEIGESGGRSQHGLRKMSNLLGEVMERIDELYKNPASVTGVATGFVDLDEMTSGLHPGELIIVAGRPSMGKTAFSLNIAEHVGMELKLPVLVFSMEMGGAQLATRMLGSVGRVDAQKLRTGRLDTSDWDRLGAALGKLNETPILIDETPALNPLELRARARRMWREYGGLGLIVIDYLQLMSAAESGVENRATEISEISRSMKAMSKELQVPVIALSQLNRGLEQRPNKRPVMSDLRECVTGDTLVCLRDGRRVPVRDLVGTTPAVWAVDEHGKIIPAHSDAVWHVGRKPVFKVALASGRSIRATAEHLLKAGQGWTKLGELKAGDRLALARRIPQPEATVEWSDHEIILLGHLVGDGSYLVHQPMRYATASEENSRIVTESAEALGCTVKRYKGRGAWHQLLIRGNGNRWHPEGVGKWLKQLGIYGQRSHEKRLPPSVFQLTDQKIGLLLRHLWATDGCIFVRRAGTKGSHSVHFSTSSEGLAGDVAALLLRLGIVARTQVIHQKHYRPMYSVAVTGAKEQRAFLDRVGAFGPRVAPADRLAAVLDGVKANTNVDTLPIEVFAEVKAVMAANGISPREMARLRGVSFGGKTQFEFSPSRSLIGQYAQKLSSSSLAQWAESDLFWDRIVSIEPAGEEDVYDLTVPGPACWLADGVITHNSGAIEQDSDLILFIYRDEVYHEDSPDKGIAEIIIGKQRNGPIGTVKLTFLGRHTRFENYAGPAGF
;
A
#
# COMPACT_ATOMS: atom_id res chain seq x y z
N MET A 1 14.27 63.27 21.16
CA MET A 1 14.67 62.18 20.24
C MET A 1 14.09 60.91 20.83
N GLN A 2 12.87 60.55 20.43
CA GLN A 2 12.22 59.30 20.85
C GLN A 2 12.99 58.15 20.22
N VAL A 3 13.44 57.21 21.03
CA VAL A 3 14.10 55.98 20.57
C VAL A 3 13.07 55.22 19.73
N GLU A 4 13.32 55.08 18.43
CA GLU A 4 12.57 54.16 17.57
C GLU A 4 12.54 52.79 18.26
N SER A 5 11.33 52.30 18.55
CA SER A 5 11.12 51.00 19.18
C SER A 5 11.67 49.91 18.26
N LEU A 6 12.82 49.34 18.61
CA LEU A 6 13.33 48.10 18.01
C LEU A 6 12.18 47.07 18.00
N LYS A 7 11.76 46.62 16.81
CA LYS A 7 10.75 45.57 16.66
C LYS A 7 11.33 44.23 17.14
N LEU A 8 11.21 43.97 18.43
CA LEU A 8 11.58 42.69 19.01
C LEU A 8 10.51 41.63 18.68
N PRO A 9 10.91 40.38 18.36
CA PRO A 9 9.96 39.28 18.18
C PRO A 9 9.08 39.10 19.43
N PRO A 10 7.78 38.77 19.31
CA PRO A 10 6.89 38.60 20.46
C PRO A 10 7.41 37.58 21.48
N HIS A 11 7.60 37.98 22.74
CA HIS A 11 8.09 37.08 23.79
C HIS A 11 7.54 37.50 25.16
N SER A 12 7.64 36.61 26.15
CA SER A 12 7.42 36.95 27.56
C SER A 12 8.35 36.11 28.42
N VAL A 13 9.44 36.73 28.87
CA VAL A 13 10.45 36.04 29.68
C VAL A 13 9.86 35.66 31.03
N GLU A 14 9.00 36.50 31.60
CA GLU A 14 8.37 36.29 32.91
C GLU A 14 7.46 35.05 32.90
N ALA A 15 6.70 34.85 31.80
CA ALA A 15 5.88 33.67 31.63
C ALA A 15 6.73 32.40 31.47
N GLU A 16 7.81 32.47 30.68
CA GLU A 16 8.75 31.35 30.53
C GLU A 16 9.40 30.97 31.87
N GLN A 17 9.86 31.96 32.64
CA GLN A 17 10.44 31.75 33.97
C GLN A 17 9.42 31.12 34.93
N SER A 18 8.17 31.56 34.89
CA SER A 18 7.08 31.02 35.71
C SER A 18 6.70 29.58 35.34
N VAL A 19 6.81 29.21 34.06
CA VAL A 19 6.61 27.82 33.61
C VAL A 19 7.74 26.92 34.10
N LEU A 20 8.99 27.30 33.86
CA LEU A 20 10.16 26.51 34.24
C LEU A 20 10.28 26.37 35.76
N GLY A 21 10.13 27.46 36.50
CA GLY A 21 10.14 27.40 37.96
C GLY A 21 8.94 26.65 38.53
N GLY A 22 7.77 26.74 37.90
CA GLY A 22 6.59 25.94 38.28
C GLY A 22 6.83 24.43 38.15
N LEU A 23 7.56 24.00 37.12
CA LEU A 23 7.97 22.61 36.95
C LEU A 23 9.03 22.18 37.95
N LEU A 24 10.00 23.04 38.26
CA LEU A 24 11.04 22.79 39.28
C LEU A 24 10.46 22.66 40.70
N LEU A 25 9.32 23.31 40.98
CA LEU A 25 8.62 23.24 42.26
C LEU A 25 7.62 22.08 42.35
N SER A 26 7.01 21.67 41.22
CA SER A 26 5.95 20.67 41.18
C SER A 26 5.90 19.93 39.86
N ASN A 27 6.56 18.77 39.78
CA ASN A 27 6.56 17.92 38.59
C ASN A 27 5.18 17.42 38.12
N PRO A 28 4.16 17.16 38.97
CA PRO A 28 2.80 16.81 38.50
C PRO A 28 2.12 17.90 37.66
N SER A 29 2.69 19.11 37.62
CA SER A 29 2.26 20.15 36.70
C SER A 29 2.61 19.83 35.24
N TRP A 30 3.57 18.93 35.00
CA TRP A 30 3.96 18.43 33.67
C TRP A 30 2.77 17.84 32.92
N ASP A 31 1.97 16.99 33.56
CA ASP A 31 0.77 16.37 32.96
C ASP A 31 -0.25 17.40 32.43
N ARG A 32 -0.20 18.64 32.93
CA ARG A 32 -1.11 19.72 32.54
C ARG A 32 -0.59 20.56 31.37
N ILE A 33 0.71 20.55 31.08
CA ILE A 33 1.33 21.46 30.09
C ILE A 33 2.28 20.78 29.09
N GLY A 34 2.67 19.51 29.32
CA GLY A 34 3.61 18.77 28.47
C GLY A 34 3.14 18.64 27.02
N ASP A 35 1.82 18.54 26.81
CA ASP A 35 1.20 18.46 25.47
C ASP A 35 0.91 19.84 24.84
N THR A 36 1.18 20.92 25.58
CA THR A 36 0.86 22.30 25.16
C THR A 36 2.09 23.05 24.65
N LEU A 37 3.26 22.78 25.24
CA LEU A 37 4.51 23.46 24.93
C LEU A 37 5.59 22.50 24.43
N GLY A 38 6.32 22.91 23.40
CA GLY A 38 7.55 22.27 22.94
C GLY A 38 8.80 23.08 23.28
N GLU A 39 9.98 22.47 23.11
CA GLU A 39 11.26 23.15 23.30
C GLU A 39 11.37 24.44 22.47
N SER A 40 10.90 24.41 21.21
CA SER A 40 10.94 25.57 20.29
C SER A 40 10.07 26.75 20.71
N ASP A 41 9.14 26.56 21.66
CA ASP A 41 8.21 27.61 22.07
C ASP A 41 8.86 28.66 22.97
N PHE A 42 9.95 28.31 23.64
CA PHE A 42 10.72 29.25 24.46
C PHE A 42 11.57 30.18 23.59
N TYR A 43 11.51 31.48 23.88
CA TYR A 43 12.28 32.51 23.18
C TYR A 43 13.77 32.42 23.53
N ARG A 44 14.10 32.26 24.82
CA ARG A 44 15.50 32.22 25.25
C ARG A 44 16.13 30.85 25.08
N ALA A 45 17.36 30.80 24.59
CA ALA A 45 18.07 29.55 24.33
C ALA A 45 18.38 28.76 25.62
N ASP A 46 18.71 29.46 26.71
CA ASP A 46 18.91 28.85 28.04
C ASP A 46 17.63 28.15 28.53
N HIS A 47 16.46 28.79 28.37
CA HIS A 47 15.18 28.21 28.73
C HIS A 47 14.83 26.94 27.94
N ARG A 48 15.21 26.86 26.65
CA ARG A 48 15.06 25.64 25.83
C ARG A 48 15.83 24.47 26.42
N VAL A 49 17.09 24.72 26.79
CA VAL A 49 17.98 23.71 27.39
C VAL A 49 17.46 23.24 28.75
N ILE A 50 16.95 24.17 29.57
CA ILE A 50 16.32 23.84 30.86
C ILE A 50 15.05 23.01 30.65
N TRP A 51 14.15 23.42 29.75
CA TRP A 51 12.94 22.67 29.41
C TRP A 51 13.28 21.24 28.98
N ARG A 52 14.17 21.08 27.98
CA ARG A 52 14.61 19.78 27.47
C ARG A 52 15.14 18.87 28.57
N THR A 53 15.89 19.42 29.53
CA THR A 53 16.47 18.66 30.63
C THR A 53 15.39 18.22 31.63
N ILE A 54 14.45 19.11 31.96
CA ILE A 54 13.29 18.80 32.80
C ILE A 54 12.43 17.71 32.14
N SER A 55 12.09 17.86 30.85
CA SER A 55 11.30 16.88 30.09
C SER A 55 11.92 15.50 30.15
N ARG A 56 13.23 15.39 29.85
CA ARG A 56 13.95 14.11 29.86
C ARG A 56 13.95 13.46 31.24
N LEU A 57 14.17 14.22 32.31
CA LEU A 57 14.15 13.68 33.66
C LEU A 57 12.76 13.13 34.03
N ILE A 58 11.70 13.86 33.69
CA ILE A 58 10.32 13.43 33.96
C ILE A 58 9.94 12.21 33.11
N GLU A 59 10.30 12.17 31.82
CA GLU A 59 10.10 11.01 30.93
C GLU A 59 10.82 9.75 31.43
N ASP A 60 12.01 9.91 32.01
CA ASP A 60 12.77 8.84 32.66
C ASP A 60 12.21 8.45 34.04
N ASN A 61 11.05 8.99 34.44
CA ASN A 61 10.44 8.85 35.77
C ASN A 61 11.36 9.28 36.93
N LYS A 62 12.21 10.29 36.72
CA LYS A 62 13.07 10.90 37.74
C LYS A 62 12.48 12.27 38.17
N PRO A 63 12.59 12.64 39.46
CA PRO A 63 12.18 13.97 39.90
C PRO A 63 13.07 15.04 39.25
N ALA A 64 12.44 16.14 38.82
CA ALA A 64 13.09 17.30 38.22
C ALA A 64 12.93 18.51 39.13
N ASP A 65 13.83 18.63 40.09
CA ASP A 65 13.99 19.78 40.99
C ASP A 65 15.28 20.57 40.65
N VAL A 66 15.51 21.67 41.36
CA VAL A 66 16.68 22.55 41.12
C VAL A 66 18.01 21.79 41.19
N LEU A 67 18.15 20.81 42.09
CA LEU A 67 19.41 20.08 42.29
C LEU A 67 19.62 19.01 41.23
N THR A 68 18.60 18.20 40.97
CA THR A 68 18.62 17.13 39.97
C THR A 68 18.77 17.66 38.55
N VAL A 69 18.11 18.78 38.22
CA VAL A 69 18.30 19.47 36.93
C VAL A 69 19.70 20.06 36.82
N ALA A 70 20.23 20.68 37.88
CA ALA A 70 21.60 21.21 37.87
C ALA A 70 22.66 20.11 37.69
N GLU A 71 22.46 18.95 38.31
CA GLU A 71 23.35 17.80 38.16
C GLU A 71 23.31 17.25 36.73
N ALA A 72 22.12 17.06 36.16
CA ALA A 72 21.95 16.60 34.79
C ALA A 72 22.57 17.58 33.76
N LEU A 73 22.40 18.88 33.97
CA LEU A 73 23.04 19.91 33.14
C LEU A 73 24.57 19.90 33.29
N LYS A 74 25.08 19.65 34.50
CA LYS A 74 26.53 19.57 34.74
C LYS A 74 27.15 18.36 34.06
N GLN A 75 26.49 17.21 34.10
CA GLN A 75 26.94 15.98 33.42
C GLN A 75 27.05 16.17 31.90
N ASN A 76 26.16 17.00 31.31
CA ASN A 76 26.18 17.31 29.88
C ASN A 76 27.07 18.52 29.51
N GLY A 77 27.70 19.18 30.49
CA GLY A 77 28.53 20.37 30.25
C GLY A 77 27.74 21.64 29.89
N GLU A 78 26.45 21.68 30.19
CA GLU A 78 25.53 22.77 29.80
C GLU A 78 25.14 23.70 30.97
N LEU A 79 25.57 23.39 32.21
CA LEU A 79 25.18 24.15 33.41
C LEU A 79 25.60 25.62 33.36
N ASP A 80 26.81 25.92 32.89
CA ASP A 80 27.29 27.30 32.79
C ASP A 80 26.56 28.09 31.70
N ALA A 81 26.11 27.40 30.63
CA ALA A 81 25.39 28.01 29.51
C ALA A 81 23.96 28.47 29.90
N VAL A 82 23.38 27.90 30.95
CA VAL A 82 22.05 28.27 31.45
C VAL A 82 22.10 29.25 32.65
N GLY A 83 23.27 29.80 32.98
CA GLY A 83 23.43 30.73 34.09
C GLY A 83 23.74 30.08 35.45
N GLY A 84 24.07 28.79 35.45
CA GLY A 84 24.48 28.04 36.64
C GLY A 84 23.37 27.77 37.65
N LEU A 85 23.75 27.18 38.78
CA LEU A 85 22.80 26.83 39.87
C LEU A 85 22.04 28.04 40.40
N ALA A 86 22.68 29.20 40.45
CA ALA A 86 22.06 30.44 40.93
C ALA A 86 20.86 30.86 40.05
N TYR A 87 20.93 30.65 38.74
CA TYR A 87 19.81 30.97 37.84
C TYR A 87 18.62 30.01 38.04
N LEU A 88 18.87 28.70 38.18
CA LEU A 88 17.82 27.72 38.45
C LEU A 88 17.11 27.97 39.80
N GLN A 89 17.86 28.37 40.83
CA GLN A 89 17.29 28.82 42.10
C GLN A 89 16.44 30.08 41.91
N GLY A 90 16.93 31.02 41.09
CA GLY A 90 16.19 32.20 40.66
C GLY A 90 14.84 31.87 40.04
N LEU A 91 14.79 30.92 39.09
CA LEU A 91 13.55 30.47 38.44
C LEU A 91 12.53 29.91 39.44
N ALA A 92 12.98 29.04 40.34
CA ALA A 92 12.13 28.47 41.38
C ALA A 92 11.58 29.55 42.32
N SER A 93 12.40 30.55 42.67
CA SER A 93 11.99 31.65 43.57
C SER A 93 11.10 32.71 42.91
N ALA A 94 11.25 32.94 41.60
CA ALA A 94 10.51 33.95 40.85
C ALA A 94 9.10 33.49 40.46
N THR A 95 8.78 32.21 40.63
CA THR A 95 7.47 31.64 40.24
C THR A 95 6.44 31.89 41.34
N PRO A 96 5.36 32.66 41.08
CA PRO A 96 4.37 33.00 42.11
C PRO A 96 3.56 31.80 42.62
N SER A 97 3.21 30.85 41.74
CA SER A 97 2.51 29.61 42.09
C SER A 97 2.49 28.63 40.92
N ALA A 98 2.71 27.33 41.21
CA ALA A 98 2.53 26.25 40.23
C ALA A 98 1.05 26.00 39.86
N ALA A 99 0.08 26.57 40.60
CA ALA A 99 -1.34 26.40 40.32
C ALA A 99 -1.76 27.00 38.96
N ASN A 100 -1.16 28.13 38.59
CA ASN A 100 -1.50 28.88 37.36
C ASN A 100 -0.57 28.56 36.17
N ILE A 101 0.22 27.51 36.27
CA ILE A 101 1.23 27.14 35.27
C ILE A 101 0.66 27.00 33.85
N ARG A 102 -0.58 26.50 33.73
CA ARG A 102 -1.29 26.39 32.44
C ARG A 102 -1.51 27.76 31.78
N ARG A 103 -1.85 28.78 32.55
CA ARG A 103 -2.06 30.14 32.03
C ARG A 103 -0.75 30.74 31.53
N TYR A 104 0.35 30.53 32.25
CA TYR A 104 1.67 30.96 31.79
C TYR A 104 2.11 30.19 30.55
N ALA A 105 1.82 28.89 30.48
CA ALA A 105 2.09 28.08 29.31
C ALA A 105 1.31 28.53 28.07
N GLU A 106 0.03 28.88 28.22
CA GLU A 106 -0.79 29.49 27.16
C GLU A 106 -0.16 30.79 26.65
N ILE A 107 0.35 31.64 27.55
CA ILE A 107 1.03 32.90 27.17
C ILE A 107 2.30 32.59 26.37
N VAL A 108 3.15 31.66 26.84
CA VAL A 108 4.37 31.27 26.10
C VAL A 108 4.02 30.73 24.71
N ARG A 109 2.99 29.89 24.62
CA ARG A 109 2.50 29.32 23.36
C ARG A 109 1.97 30.38 22.40
N GLU A 110 1.16 31.32 22.90
CA GLU A 110 0.63 32.43 22.11
C GLU A 110 1.76 33.29 21.53
N ARG A 111 2.76 33.62 22.36
CA ARG A 111 3.95 34.35 21.89
C ARG A 111 4.75 33.56 20.88
N ALA A 112 4.92 32.25 21.07
CA ALA A 112 5.59 31.38 20.10
C ALA A 112 4.88 31.36 18.74
N ILE A 113 3.55 31.25 18.72
CA ILE A 113 2.74 31.32 17.49
C ILE A 113 2.92 32.69 16.82
N MET A 114 2.85 33.78 17.58
CA MET A 114 3.07 35.13 17.04
C MET A 114 4.49 35.32 16.47
N ARG A 115 5.54 34.74 17.09
CA ARG A 115 6.90 34.75 16.52
C ARG A 115 6.98 33.97 15.23
N LYS A 116 6.45 32.74 15.20
CA LYS A 116 6.48 31.88 14.01
C LYS A 116 5.71 32.53 12.86
N LEU A 117 4.59 33.20 13.15
CA LEU A 117 3.84 33.98 12.17
C LEU A 117 4.64 35.18 11.64
N ALA A 118 5.35 35.90 12.52
CA ALA A 118 6.22 36.99 12.09
C ALA A 118 7.37 36.50 11.20
N GLU A 119 8.01 35.38 11.57
CA GLU A 119 9.10 34.76 10.81
C GLU A 119 8.63 34.27 9.43
N VAL A 120 7.51 33.56 9.38
CA VAL A 120 6.89 33.12 8.12
C VAL A 120 6.46 34.31 7.28
N GLY A 121 5.88 35.35 7.91
CA GLY A 121 5.51 36.58 7.21
C GLY A 121 6.71 37.29 6.57
N THR A 122 7.84 37.37 7.28
CA THR A 122 9.10 37.90 6.72
C THR A 122 9.62 37.02 5.59
N ALA A 123 9.62 35.69 5.76
CA ALA A 123 10.07 34.77 4.71
C ALA A 123 9.20 34.83 3.44
N ILE A 124 7.88 35.00 3.59
CA ILE A 124 6.95 35.21 2.47
C ILE A 124 7.25 36.55 1.78
N ALA A 125 7.41 37.62 2.55
CA ALA A 125 7.76 38.94 1.99
C ALA A 125 9.10 38.89 1.23
N ASP A 126 10.13 38.28 1.82
CA ASP A 126 11.46 38.14 1.20
C ASP A 126 11.39 37.32 -0.11
N SER A 127 10.56 36.27 -0.13
CA SER A 127 10.34 35.46 -1.34
C SER A 127 9.61 36.21 -2.45
N ALA A 128 8.74 37.16 -2.10
CA ALA A 128 8.04 38.01 -3.06
C ALA A 128 8.98 39.08 -3.66
N PHE A 129 9.91 39.63 -2.87
CA PHE A 129 10.91 40.58 -3.35
C PHE A 129 12.07 39.90 -4.10
N THR A 130 12.38 38.65 -3.75
CA THR A 130 13.48 37.87 -4.34
C THR A 130 12.98 36.51 -4.85
N PRO A 131 12.22 36.48 -5.96
CA PRO A 131 11.54 35.27 -6.44
C PRO A 131 12.46 34.14 -6.92
N GLN A 132 13.78 34.36 -7.07
CA GLN A 132 14.78 33.36 -7.50
C GLN A 132 14.37 32.52 -8.73
N GLY A 133 13.60 33.09 -9.66
CA GLY A 133 13.12 32.41 -10.87
C GLY A 133 11.86 31.56 -10.69
N LYS A 134 11.22 31.58 -9.51
CA LYS A 134 9.92 30.95 -9.25
C LYS A 134 8.78 31.79 -9.83
N GLU A 135 7.73 31.11 -10.29
CA GLU A 135 6.52 31.76 -10.77
C GLU A 135 5.62 32.20 -9.60
N ALA A 136 4.75 33.19 -9.83
CA ALA A 136 3.85 33.71 -8.79
C ALA A 136 2.95 32.62 -8.17
N LYS A 137 2.52 31.62 -8.95
CA LYS A 137 1.74 30.48 -8.46
C LYS A 137 2.53 29.67 -7.43
N GLN A 138 3.79 29.34 -7.72
CA GLN A 138 4.66 28.59 -6.82
C GLN A 138 4.94 29.35 -5.52
N LEU A 139 5.10 30.67 -5.58
CA LEU A 139 5.28 31.51 -4.40
C LEU A 139 4.02 31.55 -3.52
N LEU A 140 2.83 31.53 -4.13
CA LEU A 140 1.55 31.44 -3.42
C LEU A 140 1.39 30.08 -2.73
N ASP A 141 1.70 28.98 -3.43
CA ASP A 141 1.62 27.62 -2.88
C ASP A 141 2.59 27.42 -1.70
N GLU A 142 3.81 27.96 -1.80
CA GLU A 142 4.80 27.95 -0.71
C GLU A 142 4.35 28.80 0.49
N ALA A 143 3.73 29.95 0.23
CA ALA A 143 3.18 30.80 1.28
C ALA A 143 2.01 30.11 2.00
N GLU A 144 1.10 29.48 1.25
CA GLU A 144 -0.04 28.75 1.80
C GLU A 144 0.44 27.58 2.67
N THR A 145 1.39 26.77 2.18
CA THR A 145 1.99 25.65 2.92
C THR A 145 2.57 26.12 4.26
N LYS A 146 3.40 27.17 4.26
CA LYS A 146 4.03 27.70 5.49
C LYS A 146 3.01 28.24 6.49
N ILE A 147 1.91 28.82 6.02
CA ILE A 147 0.82 29.30 6.89
C ILE A 147 0.05 28.10 7.46
N LEU A 148 -0.17 27.06 6.67
CA LEU A 148 -0.92 25.86 7.06
C LEU A 148 -0.20 25.04 8.15
N GLU A 149 1.13 24.93 8.07
CA GLU A 149 1.97 24.30 9.11
C GLU A 149 1.84 24.97 10.49
N ILE A 150 1.58 26.28 10.54
CA ILE A 150 1.30 27.01 11.79
C ILE A 150 -0.07 26.57 12.35
N GLY A 151 -1.06 26.42 11.48
CA GLY A 151 -2.43 26.02 11.84
C GLY A 151 -2.53 24.57 12.36
N GLU A 152 -1.81 23.63 11.75
CA GLU A 152 -1.81 22.22 12.19
C GLU A 152 -1.13 22.01 13.54
N SER A 153 -0.12 22.82 13.85
CA SER A 153 0.57 22.81 15.14
C SER A 153 -0.35 23.21 16.31
N GLY A 154 -1.45 23.93 16.05
CA GLY A 154 -2.39 24.42 17.07
C GLY A 154 -3.53 23.47 17.42
N GLY A 155 -3.84 22.48 16.58
CA GLY A 155 -5.07 21.67 16.69
C GLY A 155 -4.92 20.29 17.34
N ARG A 156 -3.70 19.78 17.53
CA ARG A 156 -3.48 18.40 18.02
C ARG A 156 -3.87 18.17 19.49
N SER A 157 -3.95 19.21 20.33
CA SER A 157 -4.04 19.05 21.79
C SER A 157 -5.46 18.90 22.36
N GLN A 158 -6.54 19.03 21.57
CA GLN A 158 -7.93 19.02 22.12
C GLN A 158 -8.72 17.71 21.93
N HIS A 159 -8.24 16.72 21.18
CA HIS A 159 -9.08 15.56 20.79
C HIS A 159 -8.51 14.16 21.10
N GLY A 160 -7.46 14.03 21.91
CA GLY A 160 -6.77 12.74 22.09
C GLY A 160 -7.48 11.68 22.93
N LEU A 161 -8.06 12.03 24.09
CA LEU A 161 -8.57 11.05 25.06
C LEU A 161 -9.85 11.56 25.75
N ARG A 162 -10.98 10.86 25.55
CA ARG A 162 -12.24 11.08 26.26
C ARG A 162 -12.48 9.96 27.27
N LYS A 163 -12.85 10.29 28.51
CA LYS A 163 -13.27 9.29 29.51
C LYS A 163 -14.59 8.65 29.09
N MET A 164 -14.70 7.34 29.25
CA MET A 164 -15.93 6.57 28.91
C MET A 164 -17.18 7.14 29.60
N SER A 165 -17.05 7.61 30.86
CA SER A 165 -18.14 8.23 31.60
C SER A 165 -18.75 9.44 30.88
N ASN A 166 -17.93 10.24 30.19
CA ASN A 166 -18.39 11.44 29.50
C ASN A 166 -19.12 11.06 28.21
N LEU A 167 -18.59 10.07 27.48
CA LEU A 167 -19.23 9.53 26.27
C LEU A 167 -20.57 8.86 26.59
N LEU A 168 -20.66 8.10 27.69
CA LEU A 168 -21.91 7.47 28.12
C LEU A 168 -22.99 8.50 28.48
N GLY A 169 -22.61 9.63 29.07
CA GLY A 169 -23.53 10.75 29.32
C GLY A 169 -24.11 11.31 28.03
N GLU A 170 -23.24 11.64 27.06
CA GLU A 170 -23.65 12.14 25.73
C GLU A 170 -24.55 11.14 24.98
N VAL A 171 -24.23 9.84 25.05
CA VAL A 171 -25.03 8.77 24.42
C VAL A 171 -26.40 8.63 25.08
N MET A 172 -26.48 8.69 26.41
CA MET A 172 -27.75 8.59 27.13
C MET A 172 -28.65 9.80 26.87
N GLU A 173 -28.09 11.00 26.81
CA GLU A 173 -28.83 12.21 26.41
C GLU A 173 -29.38 12.07 24.99
N ARG A 174 -28.56 11.56 24.05
CA ARG A 174 -29.00 11.31 22.67
C ARG A 174 -30.12 10.27 22.58
N ILE A 175 -30.06 9.20 23.36
CA ILE A 175 -31.12 8.18 23.41
C ILE A 175 -32.40 8.76 24.02
N ASP A 176 -32.31 9.58 25.07
CA ASP A 176 -33.45 10.22 25.70
C ASP A 176 -34.12 11.26 24.77
N GLU A 177 -33.33 12.00 23.99
CA GLU A 177 -33.84 12.86 22.90
C GLU A 177 -34.63 12.07 21.85
N LEU A 178 -34.09 10.94 21.39
CA LEU A 178 -34.74 10.06 20.41
C LEU A 178 -35.98 9.39 20.97
N TYR A 179 -36.00 9.06 22.26
CA TYR A 179 -37.18 8.50 22.92
C TYR A 179 -38.31 9.54 23.04
N LYS A 180 -37.98 10.80 23.31
CA LYS A 180 -38.96 11.90 23.43
C LYS A 180 -39.49 12.38 22.09
N ASN A 181 -38.67 12.35 21.04
CA ASN A 181 -39.05 12.69 19.68
C ASN A 181 -38.81 11.47 18.77
N PRO A 182 -39.79 10.57 18.63
CA PRO A 182 -39.70 9.45 17.69
C PRO A 182 -39.81 9.98 16.25
N ALA A 183 -38.75 10.63 15.77
CA ALA A 183 -38.52 10.82 14.36
C ALA A 183 -38.22 9.44 13.74
N SER A 184 -38.78 9.14 12.58
CA SER A 184 -38.58 7.86 11.89
C SER A 184 -37.13 7.64 11.43
N VAL A 185 -36.30 8.69 11.45
CA VAL A 185 -34.92 8.69 10.94
C VAL A 185 -34.00 9.42 11.92
N THR A 186 -32.91 8.79 12.34
CA THR A 186 -31.95 9.34 13.32
C THR A 186 -30.84 10.18 12.68
N GLY A 187 -30.48 9.88 11.43
CA GLY A 187 -29.56 10.64 10.60
C GLY A 187 -30.28 11.66 9.71
N VAL A 188 -29.57 12.15 8.69
CA VAL A 188 -30.13 13.01 7.64
C VAL A 188 -30.98 12.14 6.70
N ALA A 189 -32.28 12.38 6.65
CA ALA A 189 -33.20 11.62 5.80
C ALA A 189 -32.87 11.79 4.31
N THR A 190 -32.88 10.68 3.56
CA THR A 190 -32.63 10.67 2.12
C THR A 190 -33.86 11.07 1.31
N GLY A 191 -35.06 10.96 1.90
CA GLY A 191 -36.34 11.18 1.23
C GLY A 191 -36.90 9.92 0.57
N PHE A 192 -36.17 8.80 0.66
CA PHE A 192 -36.62 7.48 0.23
C PHE A 192 -36.92 6.63 1.47
N VAL A 193 -38.20 6.37 1.72
CA VAL A 193 -38.70 5.75 2.96
C VAL A 193 -38.04 4.40 3.21
N ASP A 194 -38.06 3.50 2.22
CA ASP A 194 -37.49 2.16 2.35
C ASP A 194 -35.95 2.20 2.53
N LEU A 195 -35.27 3.20 1.96
CA LEU A 195 -33.84 3.37 2.14
C LEU A 195 -33.53 3.94 3.54
N ASP A 196 -34.32 4.90 3.99
CA ASP A 196 -34.20 5.50 5.32
C ASP A 196 -34.52 4.47 6.42
N GLU A 197 -35.44 3.54 6.18
CA GLU A 197 -35.71 2.42 7.10
C GLU A 197 -34.50 1.47 7.21
N MET A 198 -33.82 1.17 6.10
CA MET A 198 -32.63 0.32 6.10
C MET A 198 -31.38 1.00 6.68
N THR A 199 -31.23 2.30 6.43
CA THR A 199 -30.02 3.07 6.77
C THR A 199 -30.14 3.86 8.07
N SER A 200 -31.37 4.10 8.56
CA SER A 200 -31.68 5.09 9.61
C SER A 200 -31.26 6.52 9.25
N GLY A 201 -31.17 6.81 7.94
CA GLY A 201 -30.69 8.07 7.38
C GLY A 201 -29.17 8.09 7.21
N LEU A 202 -28.63 9.18 6.69
CA LEU A 202 -27.20 9.39 6.50
C LEU A 202 -26.59 10.02 7.76
N HIS A 203 -25.63 9.36 8.41
CA HIS A 203 -25.13 9.87 9.68
C HIS A 203 -23.93 10.83 9.52
N PRO A 204 -23.81 11.85 10.39
CA PRO A 204 -22.62 12.69 10.50
C PRO A 204 -21.32 11.90 10.58
N GLY A 205 -20.33 12.26 9.77
CA GLY A 205 -19.03 11.59 9.78
C GLY A 205 -18.94 10.31 8.95
N GLU A 206 -20.00 9.95 8.22
CA GLU A 206 -20.00 8.81 7.29
C GLU A 206 -19.58 9.22 5.87
N LEU A 207 -18.84 8.33 5.23
CA LEU A 207 -18.52 8.34 3.81
C LEU A 207 -19.40 7.30 3.11
N ILE A 208 -20.27 7.77 2.24
CA ILE A 208 -21.24 6.99 1.48
C ILE A 208 -20.79 6.92 0.03
N ILE A 209 -20.57 5.71 -0.49
CA ILE A 209 -20.22 5.51 -1.90
C ILE A 209 -21.45 5.10 -2.67
N VAL A 210 -21.79 5.86 -3.72
CA VAL A 210 -22.85 5.50 -4.66
C VAL A 210 -22.19 5.06 -5.97
N ALA A 211 -22.28 3.76 -6.25
CA ALA A 211 -21.61 3.14 -7.38
C ALA A 211 -22.58 2.56 -8.41
N GLY A 212 -22.19 2.63 -9.68
CA GLY A 212 -23.03 2.17 -10.78
C GLY A 212 -22.38 2.38 -12.14
N ARG A 213 -22.85 1.66 -13.15
CA ARG A 213 -22.41 1.86 -14.54
C ARG A 213 -22.89 3.21 -15.08
N PRO A 214 -22.31 3.71 -16.19
CA PRO A 214 -22.84 4.88 -16.89
C PRO A 214 -24.34 4.74 -17.16
N SER A 215 -25.07 5.86 -17.15
CA SER A 215 -26.51 5.93 -17.40
C SER A 215 -27.44 5.25 -16.37
N MET A 216 -26.91 4.60 -15.32
CA MET A 216 -27.73 4.00 -14.25
C MET A 216 -28.45 5.04 -13.37
N GLY A 217 -28.04 6.31 -13.43
CA GLY A 217 -28.70 7.39 -12.69
C GLY A 217 -27.99 7.81 -11.39
N LYS A 218 -26.69 7.53 -11.22
CA LYS A 218 -25.90 7.93 -10.03
C LYS A 218 -26.06 9.40 -9.64
N THR A 219 -25.82 10.29 -10.60
CA THR A 219 -25.97 11.75 -10.39
C THR A 219 -27.41 12.09 -10.04
N ALA A 220 -28.39 11.57 -10.79
CA ALA A 220 -29.81 11.84 -10.55
C ALA A 220 -30.26 11.41 -9.14
N PHE A 221 -29.89 10.20 -8.73
CA PHE A 221 -30.18 9.67 -7.40
C PHE A 221 -29.61 10.57 -6.29
N SER A 222 -28.34 10.97 -6.43
CA SER A 222 -27.64 11.77 -5.42
C SER A 222 -28.13 13.22 -5.38
N LEU A 223 -28.52 13.77 -6.52
CA LEU A 223 -29.18 15.09 -6.58
C LEU A 223 -30.59 15.04 -5.99
N ASN A 224 -31.36 13.96 -6.16
CA ASN A 224 -32.69 13.86 -5.54
C ASN A 224 -32.60 13.80 -4.00
N ILE A 225 -31.55 13.18 -3.46
CA ILE A 225 -31.23 13.25 -2.02
C ILE A 225 -30.88 14.69 -1.63
N ALA A 226 -29.98 15.35 -2.38
CA ALA A 226 -29.60 16.74 -2.13
C ALA A 226 -30.80 17.71 -2.20
N GLU A 227 -31.70 17.50 -3.17
CA GLU A 227 -32.98 18.22 -3.30
C GLU A 227 -33.82 18.06 -2.03
N HIS A 228 -34.01 16.82 -1.54
CA HIS A 228 -34.77 16.58 -0.32
C HIS A 228 -34.16 17.27 0.91
N VAL A 229 -32.84 17.13 1.10
CA VAL A 229 -32.12 17.74 2.23
C VAL A 229 -32.18 19.27 2.18
N GLY A 230 -31.98 19.88 1.02
CA GLY A 230 -32.03 21.34 0.87
C GLY A 230 -33.46 21.92 0.90
N MET A 231 -34.43 21.22 0.31
CA MET A 231 -35.81 21.73 0.16
C MET A 231 -36.70 21.43 1.35
N GLU A 232 -36.70 20.19 1.83
CA GLU A 232 -37.62 19.71 2.87
C GLU A 232 -36.99 19.87 4.26
N LEU A 233 -35.72 19.45 4.42
CA LEU A 233 -35.03 19.57 5.72
C LEU A 233 -34.42 20.96 5.95
N LYS A 234 -34.33 21.80 4.90
CA LYS A 234 -33.75 23.16 4.93
C LYS A 234 -32.31 23.19 5.45
N LEU A 235 -31.54 22.12 5.24
CA LEU A 235 -30.15 22.06 5.63
C LEU A 235 -29.23 22.44 4.44
N PRO A 236 -28.14 23.19 4.67
CA PRO A 236 -27.19 23.53 3.62
C PRO A 236 -26.55 22.30 2.97
N VAL A 237 -26.55 22.24 1.64
CA VAL A 237 -25.95 21.14 0.86
C VAL A 237 -24.88 21.69 -0.06
N LEU A 238 -23.72 21.05 -0.09
CA LEU A 238 -22.62 21.38 -0.98
C LEU A 238 -22.42 20.29 -2.03
N VAL A 239 -22.47 20.66 -3.30
CA VAL A 239 -22.31 19.76 -4.45
C VAL A 239 -21.05 20.13 -5.22
N PHE A 240 -20.07 19.24 -5.24
CA PHE A 240 -18.90 19.31 -6.12
C PHE A 240 -19.18 18.52 -7.39
N SER A 241 -19.16 19.21 -8.53
CA SER A 241 -19.44 18.63 -9.85
C SER A 241 -18.25 18.79 -10.77
N MET A 242 -17.56 17.68 -11.05
CA MET A 242 -16.37 17.65 -11.89
C MET A 242 -16.67 17.10 -13.30
N GLU A 243 -17.77 16.34 -13.45
CA GLU A 243 -18.19 15.80 -14.75
C GLU A 243 -19.10 16.77 -15.52
N MET A 244 -19.95 17.50 -14.81
CA MET A 244 -21.00 18.35 -15.39
C MET A 244 -20.89 19.80 -14.95
N GLY A 245 -21.19 20.74 -15.86
CA GLY A 245 -21.32 22.16 -15.50
C GLY A 245 -22.54 22.41 -14.62
N GLY A 246 -22.47 23.42 -13.75
CA GLY A 246 -23.49 23.77 -12.78
C GLY A 246 -24.85 24.07 -13.42
N ALA A 247 -24.87 24.72 -14.59
CA ALA A 247 -26.10 24.97 -15.34
C ALA A 247 -26.82 23.67 -15.77
N GLN A 248 -26.07 22.61 -16.08
CA GLN A 248 -26.66 21.32 -16.45
C GLN A 248 -27.27 20.61 -15.23
N LEU A 249 -26.61 20.71 -14.07
CA LEU A 249 -27.17 20.19 -12.81
C LEU A 249 -28.43 20.95 -12.41
N ALA A 250 -28.40 22.28 -12.47
CA ALA A 250 -29.56 23.13 -12.16
C ALA A 250 -30.74 22.83 -13.10
N THR A 251 -30.50 22.61 -14.39
CA THR A 251 -31.55 22.21 -15.35
C THR A 251 -32.17 20.87 -14.97
N ARG A 252 -31.35 19.90 -14.52
CA ARG A 252 -31.87 18.60 -14.05
C ARG A 252 -32.69 18.74 -12.77
N MET A 253 -32.24 19.53 -11.80
CA MET A 253 -32.99 19.82 -10.58
C MET A 253 -34.34 20.49 -10.90
N LEU A 254 -34.36 21.47 -11.82
CA LEU A 254 -35.59 22.12 -12.27
C LEU A 254 -36.56 21.13 -12.93
N GLY A 255 -36.06 20.25 -13.80
CA GLY A 255 -36.88 19.19 -14.42
C GLY A 255 -37.40 18.17 -13.41
N SER A 256 -36.57 17.79 -12.43
CA SER A 256 -36.92 16.88 -11.34
C SER A 256 -38.01 17.49 -10.44
N VAL A 257 -37.78 18.69 -9.91
CA VAL A 257 -38.70 19.38 -8.98
C VAL A 257 -39.99 19.79 -9.68
N GLY A 258 -39.89 20.34 -10.89
CA GLY A 258 -41.05 20.77 -11.69
C GLY A 258 -41.79 19.62 -12.36
N ARG A 259 -41.25 18.39 -12.34
CA ARG A 259 -41.77 17.24 -13.09
C ARG A 259 -42.03 17.60 -14.56
N VAL A 260 -41.01 18.20 -15.19
CA VAL A 260 -41.03 18.61 -16.59
C VAL A 260 -40.09 17.71 -17.38
N ASP A 261 -40.53 17.34 -18.58
CA ASP A 261 -39.78 16.46 -19.46
C ASP A 261 -38.40 17.04 -19.83
N ALA A 262 -37.35 16.25 -19.62
CA ALA A 262 -35.96 16.66 -19.82
C ALA A 262 -35.64 16.97 -21.29
N GLN A 263 -36.31 16.31 -22.26
CA GLN A 263 -36.17 16.61 -23.68
C GLN A 263 -36.89 17.91 -24.04
N LYS A 264 -38.06 18.18 -23.46
CA LYS A 264 -38.73 19.49 -23.62
C LYS A 264 -37.88 20.62 -23.08
N LEU A 265 -37.30 20.46 -21.89
CA LEU A 265 -36.37 21.44 -21.29
C LEU A 265 -35.15 21.69 -22.18
N ARG A 266 -34.57 20.64 -22.76
CA ARG A 266 -33.42 20.77 -23.65
C ARG A 266 -33.75 21.41 -24.99
N THR A 267 -34.94 21.16 -25.53
CA THR A 267 -35.37 21.65 -26.85
C THR A 267 -36.08 23.00 -26.78
N GLY A 268 -36.42 23.48 -25.59
CA GLY A 268 -37.19 24.71 -25.37
C GLY A 268 -38.66 24.61 -25.79
N ARG A 269 -39.15 23.41 -26.15
CA ARG A 269 -40.54 23.18 -26.59
C ARG A 269 -41.44 22.93 -25.39
N LEU A 270 -41.62 23.96 -24.57
CA LEU A 270 -42.41 23.93 -23.35
C LEU A 270 -43.82 24.45 -23.64
N ASP A 271 -44.83 23.73 -23.13
CA ASP A 271 -46.21 24.22 -23.14
C ASP A 271 -46.46 25.18 -21.96
N THR A 272 -47.59 25.88 -21.96
CA THR A 272 -47.93 26.84 -20.90
C THR A 272 -47.93 26.18 -19.51
N SER A 273 -48.37 24.92 -19.42
CA SER A 273 -48.40 24.18 -18.14
C SER A 273 -47.01 23.78 -17.65
N ASP A 274 -46.07 23.54 -18.57
CA ASP A 274 -44.66 23.28 -18.25
C ASP A 274 -44.00 24.56 -17.74
N TRP A 275 -44.32 25.73 -18.32
CA TRP A 275 -43.83 27.03 -17.83
C TRP A 275 -44.32 27.34 -16.42
N ASP A 276 -45.60 27.09 -16.11
CA ASP A 276 -46.14 27.28 -14.77
C ASP A 276 -45.43 26.40 -13.73
N ARG A 277 -45.21 25.12 -14.07
CA ARG A 277 -44.48 24.17 -13.22
C ARG A 277 -43.01 24.56 -13.03
N LEU A 278 -42.34 25.07 -14.07
CA LEU A 278 -40.97 25.57 -13.96
C LEU A 278 -40.88 26.83 -13.11
N GLY A 279 -41.82 27.76 -13.25
CA GLY A 279 -41.88 28.97 -12.41
C GLY A 279 -42.00 28.61 -10.93
N ALA A 280 -42.88 27.67 -10.60
CA ALA A 280 -43.03 27.17 -9.23
C ALA A 280 -41.76 26.45 -8.72
N ALA A 281 -41.13 25.62 -9.55
CA ALA A 281 -39.89 24.93 -9.21
C ALA A 281 -38.71 25.90 -9.00
N LEU A 282 -38.60 26.93 -9.85
CA LEU A 282 -37.58 27.98 -9.75
C LEU A 282 -37.71 28.76 -8.44
N GLY A 283 -38.94 29.13 -8.07
CA GLY A 283 -39.20 29.79 -6.78
C GLY A 283 -38.72 28.94 -5.60
N LYS A 284 -39.07 27.65 -5.60
CA LYS A 284 -38.63 26.72 -4.54
C LYS A 284 -37.11 26.55 -4.49
N LEU A 285 -36.45 26.38 -5.64
CA LEU A 285 -35.00 26.17 -5.70
C LEU A 285 -34.21 27.43 -5.32
N ASN A 286 -34.71 28.63 -5.66
CA ASN A 286 -34.04 29.88 -5.31
C ASN A 286 -33.95 30.13 -3.80
N GLU A 287 -34.85 29.54 -3.01
CA GLU A 287 -34.86 29.63 -1.54
C GLU A 287 -34.08 28.48 -0.86
N THR A 288 -33.49 27.57 -1.63
CA THR A 288 -32.80 26.40 -1.07
C THR A 288 -31.32 26.67 -0.84
N PRO A 289 -30.75 26.24 0.30
CA PRO A 289 -29.33 26.42 0.61
C PRO A 289 -28.46 25.36 -0.10
N ILE A 290 -28.61 25.21 -1.42
CA ILE A 290 -27.81 24.28 -2.24
C ILE A 290 -26.72 25.06 -2.98
N LEU A 291 -25.47 24.70 -2.72
CA LEU A 291 -24.28 25.33 -3.29
C LEU A 291 -23.65 24.37 -4.30
N ILE A 292 -23.33 24.84 -5.50
CA ILE A 292 -22.69 24.05 -6.55
C ILE A 292 -21.31 24.63 -6.87
N ASP A 293 -20.29 23.79 -6.77
CA ASP A 293 -18.93 24.07 -7.22
C ASP A 293 -18.63 23.23 -8.46
N GLU A 294 -18.46 23.89 -9.61
CA GLU A 294 -18.17 23.26 -10.91
C GLU A 294 -16.68 23.23 -11.27
N THR A 295 -15.79 23.47 -10.29
CA THR A 295 -14.35 23.49 -10.54
C THR A 295 -13.88 22.10 -10.97
N PRO A 296 -13.27 21.94 -12.16
CA PRO A 296 -12.81 20.65 -12.64
C PRO A 296 -11.53 20.22 -11.90
N ALA A 297 -11.31 18.90 -11.82
CA ALA A 297 -10.06 18.28 -11.36
C ALA A 297 -9.54 18.73 -9.98
N LEU A 298 -10.44 19.07 -9.06
CA LEU A 298 -10.09 19.46 -7.69
C LEU A 298 -9.28 18.36 -7.01
N ASN A 299 -8.21 18.76 -6.32
CA ASN A 299 -7.48 17.86 -5.45
C ASN A 299 -8.19 17.71 -4.08
N PRO A 300 -7.91 16.64 -3.32
CA PRO A 300 -8.56 16.41 -2.02
C PRO A 300 -8.37 17.55 -1.00
N LEU A 301 -7.21 18.22 -1.03
CA LEU A 301 -6.88 19.29 -0.09
C LEU A 301 -7.71 20.55 -0.38
N GLU A 302 -7.82 20.94 -1.64
CA GLU A 302 -8.63 22.05 -2.13
C GLU A 302 -10.12 21.81 -1.82
N LEU A 303 -10.62 20.61 -2.14
CA LEU A 303 -12.00 20.24 -1.85
C LEU A 303 -12.30 20.38 -0.35
N ARG A 304 -11.41 19.85 0.50
CA ARG A 304 -11.52 19.97 1.96
C ARG A 304 -11.49 21.43 2.43
N ALA A 305 -10.59 22.25 1.90
CA ALA A 305 -10.49 23.66 2.25
C ALA A 305 -11.78 24.43 1.92
N ARG A 306 -12.35 24.19 0.73
CA ARG A 306 -13.62 24.79 0.29
C ARG A 306 -14.80 24.30 1.12
N ALA A 307 -14.90 23.00 1.37
CA ALA A 307 -15.94 22.44 2.24
C ALA A 307 -15.88 23.06 3.65
N ARG A 308 -14.68 23.19 4.22
CA ARG A 308 -14.46 23.81 5.55
C ARG A 308 -14.81 25.30 5.58
N ARG A 309 -14.63 26.02 4.48
CA ARG A 309 -15.03 27.43 4.36
C ARG A 309 -16.55 27.54 4.38
N MET A 310 -17.25 26.76 3.56
CA MET A 310 -18.71 26.75 3.50
C MET A 310 -19.33 26.27 4.81
N TRP A 311 -18.77 25.23 5.44
CA TRP A 311 -19.22 24.78 6.75
C TRP A 311 -19.15 25.89 7.82
N ARG A 312 -18.10 26.72 7.80
CA ARG A 312 -17.98 27.88 8.71
C ARG A 312 -18.97 28.98 8.39
N GLU A 313 -19.18 29.28 7.11
CA GLU A 313 -20.08 30.35 6.66
C GLU A 313 -21.54 30.07 7.01
N TYR A 314 -21.97 28.80 6.89
CA TYR A 314 -23.35 28.38 7.13
C TYR A 314 -23.58 27.80 8.53
N GLY A 315 -22.55 27.73 9.38
CA GLY A 315 -22.64 27.19 10.74
C GLY A 315 -22.86 25.67 10.80
N GLY A 316 -22.48 24.96 9.73
CA GLY A 316 -22.73 23.53 9.52
C GLY A 316 -23.20 23.24 8.10
N LEU A 317 -23.08 21.98 7.67
CA LEU A 317 -23.67 21.48 6.42
C LEU A 317 -24.48 20.21 6.72
N GLY A 318 -25.59 20.01 6.02
CA GLY A 318 -26.38 18.79 6.12
C GLY A 318 -25.87 17.65 5.25
N LEU A 319 -25.25 17.96 4.10
CA LEU A 319 -24.77 16.96 3.15
C LEU A 319 -23.68 17.54 2.25
N ILE A 320 -22.69 16.73 1.90
CA ILE A 320 -21.74 17.01 0.82
C ILE A 320 -21.90 15.93 -0.26
N VAL A 321 -22.01 16.32 -1.53
CA VAL A 321 -22.07 15.42 -2.68
C VAL A 321 -20.88 15.67 -3.60
N ILE A 322 -20.20 14.62 -4.05
CA ILE A 322 -19.02 14.68 -4.92
C ILE A 322 -19.23 13.80 -6.16
N ASP A 323 -19.33 14.43 -7.34
CA ASP A 323 -19.56 13.77 -8.64
C ASP A 323 -18.39 14.00 -9.61
N TYR A 324 -17.50 13.03 -9.91
CA TYR A 324 -17.29 11.73 -9.27
C TYR A 324 -15.80 11.56 -8.90
N LEU A 325 -15.52 10.68 -7.93
CA LEU A 325 -14.19 10.54 -7.31
C LEU A 325 -13.05 10.32 -8.31
N GLN A 326 -13.32 9.61 -9.41
CA GLN A 326 -12.30 9.27 -10.40
C GLN A 326 -11.95 10.43 -11.37
N LEU A 327 -12.43 11.66 -11.13
CA LEU A 327 -11.96 12.88 -11.80
C LEU A 327 -11.08 13.79 -10.93
N MET A 328 -10.93 13.50 -9.64
CA MET A 328 -10.06 14.26 -8.74
C MET A 328 -8.59 14.01 -9.06
N SER A 329 -7.72 15.01 -8.89
CA SER A 329 -6.27 14.86 -9.07
C SER A 329 -5.53 14.86 -7.73
N ALA A 330 -4.61 13.94 -7.47
CA ALA A 330 -3.69 14.01 -6.32
C ALA A 330 -2.38 14.67 -6.75
N ALA A 331 -2.29 16.00 -6.58
CA ALA A 331 -1.10 16.86 -6.76
C ALA A 331 -0.33 16.80 -8.11
N GLU A 332 0.39 17.88 -8.44
CA GLU A 332 1.12 18.06 -9.72
C GLU A 332 2.43 17.22 -9.81
N SER A 333 2.75 16.39 -8.82
CA SER A 333 3.89 15.47 -8.86
C SER A 333 3.58 14.28 -9.77
N GLY A 334 3.91 14.42 -11.05
CA GLY A 334 3.78 13.36 -12.04
C GLY A 334 4.39 12.04 -11.56
N VAL A 335 3.69 10.94 -11.89
CA VAL A 335 4.02 9.53 -11.59
C VAL A 335 3.39 8.97 -10.29
N GLU A 336 2.14 9.32 -9.97
CA GLU A 336 1.32 8.49 -9.08
C GLU A 336 0.23 7.72 -9.84
N ASN A 337 0.00 6.46 -9.47
CA ASN A 337 -0.99 5.60 -10.09
C ASN A 337 -2.40 5.95 -9.58
N ARG A 338 -3.37 6.01 -10.49
CA ARG A 338 -4.78 6.34 -10.25
C ARG A 338 -5.39 5.59 -9.07
N ALA A 339 -4.98 4.35 -8.79
CA ALA A 339 -5.51 3.57 -7.66
C ALA A 339 -4.94 4.00 -6.29
N THR A 340 -3.67 4.39 -6.23
CA THR A 340 -3.07 4.98 -5.03
C THR A 340 -3.71 6.33 -4.75
N GLU A 341 -3.87 7.13 -5.80
CA GLU A 341 -4.61 8.39 -5.79
C GLU A 341 -6.07 8.20 -5.32
N ILE A 342 -6.81 7.22 -5.87
CA ILE A 342 -8.18 6.91 -5.41
C ILE A 342 -8.21 6.47 -3.93
N SER A 343 -7.19 5.73 -3.48
CA SER A 343 -7.08 5.32 -2.08
C SER A 343 -6.83 6.51 -1.14
N GLU A 344 -5.97 7.44 -1.56
CA GLU A 344 -5.71 8.68 -0.84
C GLU A 344 -6.94 9.60 -0.84
N ILE A 345 -7.60 9.77 -1.98
CA ILE A 345 -8.85 10.50 -2.12
C ILE A 345 -9.88 9.93 -1.14
N SER A 346 -10.10 8.62 -1.16
CA SER A 346 -11.06 7.93 -0.28
C SER A 346 -10.78 8.19 1.20
N ARG A 347 -9.52 8.04 1.64
CA ARG A 347 -9.10 8.36 3.01
C ARG A 347 -9.28 9.84 3.37
N SER A 348 -8.94 10.74 2.46
CA SER A 348 -9.08 12.18 2.65
C SER A 348 -10.56 12.58 2.79
N MET A 349 -11.44 12.01 1.96
CA MET A 349 -12.89 12.22 2.06
C MET A 349 -13.44 11.67 3.37
N LYS A 350 -12.98 10.48 3.81
CA LYS A 350 -13.37 9.92 5.11
C LYS A 350 -12.90 10.81 6.26
N ALA A 351 -11.66 11.30 6.23
CA ALA A 351 -11.14 12.22 7.23
C ALA A 351 -11.95 13.53 7.27
N MET A 352 -12.26 14.11 6.12
CA MET A 352 -13.08 15.30 6.00
C MET A 352 -14.49 15.09 6.56
N SER A 353 -15.15 13.96 6.24
CA SER A 353 -16.49 13.66 6.77
C SER A 353 -16.50 13.67 8.30
N LYS A 354 -15.50 13.03 8.93
CA LYS A 354 -15.33 12.98 10.39
C LYS A 354 -14.94 14.33 10.99
N GLU A 355 -14.10 15.10 10.31
CA GLU A 355 -13.69 16.43 10.77
C GLU A 355 -14.89 17.39 10.82
N LEU A 356 -15.66 17.44 9.74
CA LEU A 356 -16.78 18.36 9.61
C LEU A 356 -18.06 17.86 10.29
N GLN A 357 -18.11 16.57 10.67
CA GLN A 357 -19.32 15.90 11.15
C GLN A 357 -20.48 16.03 10.14
N VAL A 358 -20.20 15.77 8.87
CA VAL A 358 -21.18 15.86 7.77
C VAL A 358 -21.16 14.54 6.98
N PRO A 359 -22.32 13.98 6.59
CA PRO A 359 -22.34 12.86 5.66
C PRO A 359 -21.82 13.28 4.29
N VAL A 360 -20.94 12.47 3.70
CA VAL A 360 -20.35 12.73 2.37
C VAL A 360 -20.77 11.64 1.40
N ILE A 361 -21.57 11.98 0.39
CA ILE A 361 -21.87 11.10 -0.74
C ILE A 361 -20.81 11.32 -1.81
N ALA A 362 -20.12 10.24 -2.19
CA ALA A 362 -19.14 10.27 -3.25
C ALA A 362 -19.49 9.26 -4.35
N LEU A 363 -19.59 9.73 -5.59
CA LEU A 363 -19.99 8.89 -6.71
C LEU A 363 -18.78 8.14 -7.24
N SER A 364 -19.00 6.87 -7.56
CA SER A 364 -17.98 6.00 -8.13
C SER A 364 -18.52 5.26 -9.36
N GLN A 365 -17.75 5.25 -10.44
CA GLN A 365 -18.10 4.45 -11.61
C GLN A 365 -17.59 3.00 -11.48
N LEU A 366 -18.43 2.02 -11.83
CA LEU A 366 -18.07 0.59 -11.89
C LEU A 366 -17.36 0.20 -13.19
N ASN A 367 -16.57 -0.87 -13.12
CA ASN A 367 -15.82 -1.43 -14.26
C ASN A 367 -16.74 -2.00 -15.36
N ARG A 368 -16.25 -2.00 -16.61
CA ARG A 368 -17.00 -2.51 -17.78
C ARG A 368 -17.19 -4.03 -17.79
N GLY A 369 -16.32 -4.78 -17.11
CA GLY A 369 -16.37 -6.25 -17.06
C GLY A 369 -17.68 -6.81 -16.48
N LEU A 370 -18.42 -6.02 -15.68
CA LEU A 370 -19.75 -6.35 -15.18
C LEU A 370 -20.74 -6.69 -16.31
N GLU A 371 -20.61 -6.07 -17.49
CA GLU A 371 -21.52 -6.25 -18.63
C GLU A 371 -21.38 -7.61 -19.30
N GLN A 372 -20.25 -8.29 -19.10
CA GLN A 372 -19.97 -9.61 -19.68
C GLN A 372 -20.56 -10.75 -18.84
N ARG A 373 -21.01 -10.47 -17.61
CA ARG A 373 -21.59 -11.48 -16.73
C ARG A 373 -23.02 -11.82 -17.12
N PRO A 374 -23.46 -13.08 -16.95
CA PRO A 374 -24.86 -13.46 -17.08
C PRO A 374 -25.78 -12.65 -16.14
N ASN A 375 -25.32 -12.42 -14.90
CA ASN A 375 -25.98 -11.52 -13.96
C ASN A 375 -25.23 -10.18 -13.90
N LYS A 376 -25.90 -9.11 -14.31
CA LYS A 376 -25.35 -7.76 -14.40
C LYS A 376 -25.55 -6.94 -13.13
N ARG A 377 -26.14 -7.51 -12.06
CA ARG A 377 -26.23 -6.85 -10.75
C ARG A 377 -24.82 -6.61 -10.18
N PRO A 378 -24.50 -5.38 -9.76
CA PRO A 378 -23.24 -5.09 -9.11
C PRO A 378 -23.07 -5.83 -7.79
N VAL A 379 -21.84 -6.19 -7.48
CA VAL A 379 -21.42 -6.81 -6.22
C VAL A 379 -20.14 -6.14 -5.72
N MET A 380 -19.80 -6.33 -4.45
CA MET A 380 -18.59 -5.75 -3.84
C MET A 380 -17.31 -6.03 -4.63
N SER A 381 -17.22 -7.20 -5.27
CA SER A 381 -16.08 -7.57 -6.11
C SER A 381 -15.88 -6.67 -7.34
N ASP A 382 -16.89 -5.90 -7.76
CA ASP A 382 -16.79 -4.98 -8.90
C ASP A 382 -16.01 -3.71 -8.58
N LEU A 383 -15.76 -3.47 -7.28
CA LEU A 383 -14.84 -2.46 -6.78
C LEU A 383 -13.42 -3.03 -6.53
N ARG A 384 -13.20 -4.33 -6.77
CA ARG A 384 -11.94 -5.05 -6.45
C ARG A 384 -11.23 -5.64 -7.67
N GLU A 385 -9.91 -5.67 -7.55
CA GLU A 385 -8.94 -6.33 -8.43
C GLU A 385 -8.49 -7.67 -7.81
N CYS A 386 -8.01 -8.68 -8.57
CA CYS A 386 -7.78 -10.02 -7.98
C CYS A 386 -6.68 -10.87 -8.63
N VAL A 387 -6.13 -11.82 -7.86
CA VAL A 387 -5.19 -12.89 -8.29
C VAL A 387 -5.83 -14.29 -8.27
N THR A 388 -5.23 -15.30 -8.93
CA THR A 388 -5.72 -16.69 -8.83
C THR A 388 -5.38 -17.34 -7.49
N GLY A 389 -6.19 -18.31 -7.06
CA GLY A 389 -6.07 -18.94 -5.73
C GLY A 389 -4.78 -19.71 -5.45
N ASP A 390 -4.06 -20.12 -6.48
CA ASP A 390 -2.75 -20.79 -6.35
C ASP A 390 -1.58 -19.81 -6.21
N THR A 391 -1.82 -18.50 -6.34
CA THR A 391 -0.81 -17.46 -6.16
C THR A 391 -0.20 -17.59 -4.76
N LEU A 392 1.12 -17.79 -4.70
CA LEU A 392 1.84 -17.99 -3.45
C LEU A 392 2.12 -16.64 -2.78
N VAL A 393 1.58 -16.41 -1.59
CA VAL A 393 1.89 -15.25 -0.76
C VAL A 393 3.18 -15.53 0.02
N CYS A 394 4.16 -14.63 -0.08
CA CYS A 394 5.40 -14.71 0.70
C CYS A 394 5.17 -14.19 2.14
N LEU A 395 5.11 -15.11 3.10
CA LEU A 395 4.90 -14.78 4.51
C LEU A 395 6.20 -14.39 5.22
N ARG A 396 6.08 -13.61 6.31
CA ARG A 396 7.22 -13.20 7.15
C ARG A 396 7.93 -14.36 7.83
N ASP A 397 7.22 -15.44 8.09
CA ASP A 397 7.79 -16.66 8.68
C ASP A 397 8.56 -17.53 7.68
N GLY A 398 8.71 -17.06 6.43
CA GLY A 398 9.42 -17.71 5.35
C GLY A 398 8.55 -18.59 4.46
N ARG A 399 7.36 -19.01 4.93
CA ARG A 399 6.49 -19.90 4.14
C ARG A 399 5.95 -19.18 2.90
N ARG A 400 5.67 -19.97 1.86
CA ARG A 400 4.99 -19.57 0.63
C ARG A 400 3.68 -20.34 0.57
N VAL A 401 2.56 -19.64 0.78
CA VAL A 401 1.25 -20.28 0.95
C VAL A 401 0.30 -19.78 -0.14
N PRO A 402 -0.45 -20.66 -0.83
CA PRO A 402 -1.49 -20.23 -1.77
C PRO A 402 -2.47 -19.27 -1.11
N VAL A 403 -2.81 -18.16 -1.78
CA VAL A 403 -3.70 -17.13 -1.25
C VAL A 403 -5.07 -17.69 -0.85
N ARG A 404 -5.57 -18.72 -1.54
CA ARG A 404 -6.83 -19.39 -1.19
C ARG A 404 -6.82 -20.06 0.18
N ASP A 405 -5.65 -20.52 0.63
CA ASP A 405 -5.50 -21.22 1.91
C ASP A 405 -5.37 -20.22 3.08
N LEU A 406 -5.27 -18.92 2.76
CA LEU A 406 -5.18 -17.83 3.73
C LEU A 406 -6.52 -17.11 3.95
N VAL A 407 -7.59 -17.52 3.25
CA VAL A 407 -8.91 -16.88 3.37
C VAL A 407 -9.40 -16.87 4.81
N GLY A 408 -9.87 -15.70 5.27
CA GLY A 408 -10.34 -15.48 6.64
C GLY A 408 -9.23 -15.32 7.68
N THR A 409 -7.96 -15.25 7.26
CA THR A 409 -6.81 -15.02 8.15
C THR A 409 -6.18 -13.65 7.92
N THR A 410 -5.31 -13.22 8.84
CA THR A 410 -4.60 -11.93 8.80
C THR A 410 -3.07 -12.15 8.76
N PRO A 411 -2.53 -12.80 7.71
CA PRO A 411 -1.13 -13.19 7.67
C PRO A 411 -0.17 -11.99 7.72
N ALA A 412 0.97 -12.22 8.36
CA ALA A 412 2.11 -11.30 8.31
C ALA A 412 2.90 -11.54 7.01
N VAL A 413 3.05 -10.51 6.19
CA VAL A 413 3.55 -10.60 4.81
C VAL A 413 4.74 -9.67 4.58
N TRP A 414 5.47 -9.90 3.48
CA TRP A 414 6.43 -8.94 2.97
C TRP A 414 5.74 -7.95 2.03
N ALA A 415 6.08 -6.67 2.17
CA ALA A 415 5.64 -5.57 1.32
C ALA A 415 6.86 -4.75 0.84
N VAL A 416 6.61 -3.70 0.08
CA VAL A 416 7.65 -2.80 -0.43
C VAL A 416 7.28 -1.36 -0.07
N ASP A 417 8.24 -0.58 0.43
CA ASP A 417 8.04 0.84 0.69
C ASP A 417 8.19 1.70 -0.59
N GLU A 418 8.02 3.01 -0.44
CA GLU A 418 8.17 3.98 -1.53
C GLU A 418 9.58 4.02 -2.15
N HIS A 419 10.61 3.58 -1.41
CA HIS A 419 12.00 3.53 -1.86
C HIS A 419 12.38 2.20 -2.51
N GLY A 420 11.43 1.27 -2.65
CA GLY A 420 11.70 -0.05 -3.20
C GLY A 420 12.47 -0.97 -2.26
N LYS A 421 12.38 -0.75 -0.93
CA LYS A 421 12.91 -1.65 0.10
C LYS A 421 11.86 -2.63 0.57
N ILE A 422 12.28 -3.87 0.82
CA ILE A 422 11.37 -4.91 1.32
C ILE A 422 11.20 -4.74 2.83
N ILE A 423 9.96 -4.52 3.26
CA ILE A 423 9.60 -4.21 4.63
C ILE A 423 8.57 -5.22 5.17
N PRO A 424 8.55 -5.47 6.49
CA PRO A 424 7.51 -6.28 7.10
C PRO A 424 6.17 -5.53 7.12
N ALA A 425 5.08 -6.24 6.85
CA ALA A 425 3.72 -5.72 6.96
C ALA A 425 2.74 -6.78 7.48
N HIS A 426 1.53 -6.34 7.81
CA HIS A 426 0.43 -7.22 8.22
C HIS A 426 -0.73 -7.01 7.27
N SER A 427 -1.39 -8.10 6.88
CA SER A 427 -2.64 -8.01 6.13
C SER A 427 -3.84 -7.85 7.06
N ASP A 428 -4.84 -7.10 6.63
CA ASP A 428 -6.11 -6.96 7.33
C ASP A 428 -6.96 -8.21 7.21
N ALA A 429 -7.00 -8.78 6.01
CA ALA A 429 -7.68 -10.03 5.72
C ALA A 429 -7.47 -10.48 4.27
N VAL A 430 -7.83 -11.73 4.03
CA VAL A 430 -7.78 -12.41 2.74
C VAL A 430 -9.17 -12.98 2.42
N TRP A 431 -9.61 -12.84 1.18
CA TRP A 431 -10.98 -13.15 0.78
C TRP A 431 -11.04 -13.94 -0.53
N HIS A 432 -12.04 -14.80 -0.64
CA HIS A 432 -12.52 -15.27 -1.94
C HIS A 432 -13.40 -14.19 -2.55
N VAL A 433 -13.13 -13.84 -3.81
CA VAL A 433 -13.85 -12.77 -4.49
C VAL A 433 -14.90 -13.32 -5.46
N GLY A 434 -14.66 -14.49 -6.04
CA GLY A 434 -15.55 -15.14 -7.00
C GLY A 434 -14.80 -15.60 -8.25
N ARG A 435 -15.54 -15.98 -9.30
CA ARG A 435 -14.95 -16.44 -10.56
C ARG A 435 -14.83 -15.29 -11.56
N LYS A 436 -13.64 -15.06 -12.10
CA LYS A 436 -13.38 -13.96 -13.07
C LYS A 436 -12.46 -14.42 -14.21
N PRO A 437 -12.51 -13.77 -15.38
CA PRO A 437 -11.50 -13.93 -16.42
C PRO A 437 -10.10 -13.54 -15.92
N VAL A 438 -9.12 -14.40 -16.20
CA VAL A 438 -7.73 -14.23 -15.76
C VAL A 438 -6.77 -14.26 -16.94
N PHE A 439 -5.63 -13.61 -16.74
CA PHE A 439 -4.53 -13.54 -17.69
C PHE A 439 -3.26 -14.04 -17.01
N LYS A 440 -2.45 -14.80 -17.75
CA LYS A 440 -1.12 -15.24 -17.33
C LYS A 440 -0.08 -14.31 -17.90
N VAL A 441 0.67 -13.65 -17.02
CA VAL A 441 1.85 -12.85 -17.38
C VAL A 441 3.08 -13.71 -17.18
N ALA A 442 3.81 -13.99 -18.26
CA ALA A 442 5.07 -14.73 -18.22
C ALA A 442 6.27 -13.76 -18.29
N LEU A 443 7.26 -13.96 -17.44
CA LEU A 443 8.43 -13.09 -17.31
C LEU A 443 9.71 -13.74 -17.84
N ALA A 444 10.73 -12.94 -18.15
CA ALA A 444 11.97 -13.44 -18.75
C ALA A 444 12.82 -14.29 -17.80
N SER A 445 12.67 -14.10 -16.48
CA SER A 445 13.19 -15.02 -15.45
C SER A 445 12.51 -16.38 -15.46
N GLY A 446 11.39 -16.56 -16.16
CA GLY A 446 10.58 -17.77 -16.12
C GLY A 446 9.54 -17.79 -15.00
N ARG A 447 9.47 -16.74 -14.17
CA ARG A 447 8.36 -16.53 -13.23
C ARG A 447 7.09 -16.13 -14.00
N SER A 448 5.94 -16.33 -13.36
CA SER A 448 4.66 -15.89 -13.90
C SER A 448 3.70 -15.51 -12.79
N ILE A 449 2.79 -14.60 -13.10
CA ILE A 449 1.64 -14.28 -12.24
C ILE A 449 0.35 -14.43 -13.03
N ARG A 450 -0.71 -14.89 -12.36
CA ARG A 450 -2.05 -15.02 -12.94
C ARG A 450 -3.02 -14.14 -12.17
N ALA A 451 -3.65 -13.21 -12.88
CA ALA A 451 -4.52 -12.22 -12.26
C ALA A 451 -5.56 -11.69 -13.26
N THR A 452 -6.55 -10.97 -12.75
CA THR A 452 -7.56 -10.30 -13.57
C THR A 452 -6.94 -9.13 -14.35
N ALA A 453 -7.54 -8.72 -15.48
CA ALA A 453 -7.04 -7.60 -16.28
C ALA A 453 -6.88 -6.29 -15.50
N GLU A 454 -7.74 -6.05 -14.51
CA GLU A 454 -7.70 -4.83 -13.69
C GLU A 454 -6.63 -4.90 -12.59
N HIS A 455 -5.99 -6.04 -12.36
CA HIS A 455 -5.05 -6.21 -11.26
C HIS A 455 -3.76 -5.44 -11.47
N LEU A 456 -3.40 -4.65 -10.45
CA LEU A 456 -2.23 -3.79 -10.47
C LEU A 456 -0.94 -4.52 -10.13
N LEU A 457 0.05 -4.35 -11.00
CA LEU A 457 1.41 -4.85 -10.84
C LEU A 457 2.37 -3.66 -10.87
N LYS A 458 3.47 -3.72 -10.10
CA LYS A 458 4.45 -2.63 -10.08
C LYS A 458 5.28 -2.67 -11.38
N ALA A 459 5.01 -1.77 -12.30
CA ALA A 459 5.75 -1.56 -13.54
C ALA A 459 6.71 -0.37 -13.44
N GLY A 460 7.54 -0.17 -14.48
CA GLY A 460 8.57 0.88 -14.51
C GLY A 460 8.01 2.30 -14.37
N GLN A 461 6.76 2.51 -14.81
CA GLN A 461 6.03 3.78 -14.72
C GLN A 461 5.18 3.91 -13.45
N GLY A 462 5.32 2.97 -12.51
CA GLY A 462 4.50 2.88 -11.31
C GLY A 462 3.58 1.66 -11.34
N TRP A 463 2.53 1.70 -10.53
CA TRP A 463 1.54 0.62 -10.53
C TRP A 463 0.70 0.68 -11.82
N THR A 464 0.55 -0.44 -12.52
CA THR A 464 -0.11 -0.48 -13.83
C THR A 464 -1.04 -1.69 -13.90
N LYS A 465 -2.21 -1.53 -14.52
CA LYS A 465 -3.18 -2.61 -14.65
C LYS A 465 -2.65 -3.66 -15.61
N LEU A 466 -2.88 -4.93 -15.31
CA LEU A 466 -2.45 -6.04 -16.14
C LEU A 466 -2.90 -5.86 -17.60
N GLY A 467 -4.14 -5.43 -17.84
CA GLY A 467 -4.71 -5.23 -19.17
C GLY A 467 -4.09 -4.10 -19.98
N GLU A 468 -3.33 -3.20 -19.35
CA GLU A 468 -2.60 -2.11 -20.01
C GLU A 468 -1.14 -2.48 -20.32
N LEU A 469 -0.64 -3.54 -19.70
CA LEU A 469 0.71 -4.04 -19.92
C LEU A 469 0.82 -4.76 -21.26
N LYS A 470 2.02 -4.73 -21.84
CA LYS A 470 2.37 -5.45 -23.07
C LYS A 470 3.70 -6.18 -22.94
N ALA A 471 3.91 -7.14 -23.84
CA ALA A 471 5.22 -7.79 -23.97
C ALA A 471 6.31 -6.75 -24.23
N GLY A 472 7.43 -6.86 -23.49
CA GLY A 472 8.52 -5.88 -23.51
C GLY A 472 8.52 -4.92 -22.32
N ASP A 473 7.36 -4.67 -21.69
CA ASP A 473 7.28 -3.91 -20.45
C ASP A 473 7.99 -4.65 -19.31
N ARG A 474 8.23 -3.96 -18.18
CA ARG A 474 8.96 -4.52 -17.04
C ARG A 474 8.13 -4.46 -15.77
N LEU A 475 8.20 -5.53 -14.99
CA LEU A 475 7.60 -5.64 -13.66
C LEU A 475 8.67 -5.74 -12.59
N ALA A 476 8.37 -5.18 -11.41
CA ALA A 476 9.22 -5.28 -10.24
C ALA A 476 9.00 -6.63 -9.55
N LEU A 477 10.11 -7.27 -9.23
CA LEU A 477 10.20 -8.47 -8.43
C LEU A 477 11.09 -8.19 -7.23
N ALA A 478 10.98 -8.99 -6.17
CA ALA A 478 12.00 -9.03 -5.14
C ALA A 478 13.33 -9.50 -5.73
N ARG A 479 14.43 -8.84 -5.36
CA ARG A 479 15.80 -9.25 -5.65
C ARG A 479 16.38 -10.16 -4.56
N ARG A 480 15.83 -10.07 -3.35
CA ARG A 480 16.12 -10.94 -2.20
C ARG A 480 14.87 -11.02 -1.32
N ILE A 481 14.63 -12.15 -0.68
CA ILE A 481 13.65 -12.24 0.42
C ILE A 481 14.39 -12.33 1.76
N PRO A 482 14.09 -11.47 2.75
CA PRO A 482 14.75 -11.51 4.06
C PRO A 482 14.60 -12.86 4.77
N GLN A 483 15.54 -13.14 5.68
CA GLN A 483 15.45 -14.32 6.54
C GLN A 483 14.30 -14.18 7.54
N PRO A 484 13.49 -15.23 7.77
CA PRO A 484 12.51 -15.19 8.84
C PRO A 484 13.20 -14.96 10.18
N GLU A 485 12.54 -14.18 11.05
CA GLU A 485 13.01 -13.89 12.41
C GLU A 485 12.99 -15.15 13.28
N ALA A 486 11.93 -15.96 13.13
CA ALA A 486 11.81 -17.26 13.79
C ALA A 486 12.14 -18.38 12.79
N THR A 487 13.30 -19.02 12.99
CA THR A 487 13.74 -20.14 12.14
C THR A 487 13.49 -21.49 12.79
N VAL A 488 13.27 -22.51 11.95
CA VAL A 488 13.20 -23.90 12.40
C VAL A 488 14.60 -24.51 12.39
N GLU A 489 14.93 -25.27 13.43
CA GLU A 489 16.21 -25.97 13.53
C GLU A 489 16.10 -27.40 13.00
N TRP A 490 16.91 -27.70 11.99
CA TRP A 490 17.12 -29.04 11.45
C TRP A 490 18.59 -29.42 11.60
N SER A 491 18.84 -30.70 11.88
CA SER A 491 20.20 -31.23 11.86
C SER A 491 20.79 -31.16 10.44
N ASP A 492 22.12 -31.09 10.34
CA ASP A 492 22.79 -31.14 9.04
C ASP A 492 22.46 -32.43 8.30
N HIS A 493 22.38 -33.56 9.01
CA HIS A 493 22.01 -34.85 8.42
C HIS A 493 20.62 -34.85 7.79
N GLU A 494 19.61 -34.24 8.43
CA GLU A 494 18.28 -34.10 7.84
C GLU A 494 18.32 -33.27 6.55
N ILE A 495 19.02 -32.14 6.56
CA ILE A 495 19.11 -31.24 5.41
C ILE A 495 19.84 -31.91 4.24
N ILE A 496 20.98 -32.54 4.53
CA ILE A 496 21.81 -33.24 3.55
C ILE A 496 21.00 -34.39 2.93
N LEU A 497 20.37 -35.21 3.77
CA LEU A 497 19.59 -36.34 3.32
C LEU A 497 18.40 -35.89 2.48
N LEU A 498 17.72 -34.80 2.85
CA LEU A 498 16.63 -34.23 2.04
C LEU A 498 17.12 -33.87 0.64
N GLY A 499 18.24 -33.15 0.53
CA GLY A 499 18.79 -32.71 -0.77
C GLY A 499 19.07 -33.89 -1.70
N HIS A 500 19.69 -34.96 -1.17
CA HIS A 500 19.97 -36.17 -1.95
C HIS A 500 18.72 -36.98 -2.29
N LEU A 501 17.75 -37.09 -1.37
CA LEU A 501 16.52 -37.83 -1.63
C LEU A 501 15.63 -37.10 -2.65
N VAL A 502 15.47 -35.79 -2.50
CA VAL A 502 14.68 -34.97 -3.43
C VAL A 502 15.30 -34.96 -4.83
N GLY A 503 16.62 -35.02 -4.98
CA GLY A 503 17.28 -35.25 -6.27
C GLY A 503 17.09 -36.68 -6.78
N ASP A 504 18.01 -37.58 -6.41
CA ASP A 504 18.13 -38.93 -6.96
C ASP A 504 17.44 -40.04 -6.13
N GLY A 505 16.76 -39.67 -5.03
CA GLY A 505 16.05 -40.62 -4.17
C GLY A 505 14.69 -41.06 -4.68
N SER A 506 14.30 -42.26 -4.27
CA SER A 506 12.97 -42.85 -4.40
C SER A 506 12.41 -43.20 -3.03
N TYR A 507 11.29 -42.60 -2.69
CA TYR A 507 10.55 -42.79 -1.43
C TYR A 507 9.05 -42.96 -1.72
N LEU A 508 8.73 -43.80 -2.71
CA LEU A 508 7.36 -44.08 -3.15
C LEU A 508 6.62 -45.02 -2.20
N VAL A 509 5.29 -44.88 -2.16
CA VAL A 509 4.42 -45.81 -1.43
C VAL A 509 4.55 -47.22 -2.04
N HIS A 510 4.60 -48.23 -1.18
CA HIS A 510 4.77 -49.65 -1.56
C HIS A 510 6.09 -50.00 -2.27
N GLN A 511 7.09 -49.11 -2.25
CA GLN A 511 8.42 -49.41 -2.77
C GLN A 511 9.49 -49.23 -1.69
N PRO A 512 10.57 -50.03 -1.71
CA PRO A 512 11.68 -49.82 -0.79
C PRO A 512 12.36 -48.48 -1.07
N MET A 513 12.72 -47.76 -0.01
CA MET A 513 13.41 -46.47 -0.13
C MET A 513 14.82 -46.66 -0.67
N ARG A 514 15.13 -45.99 -1.78
CA ARG A 514 16.38 -46.18 -2.52
C ARG A 514 17.00 -44.84 -2.90
N TYR A 515 18.32 -44.81 -2.98
CA TYR A 515 19.10 -43.72 -3.53
C TYR A 515 20.10 -44.28 -4.53
N ALA A 516 20.24 -43.68 -5.70
CA ALA A 516 21.17 -44.13 -6.74
C ALA A 516 22.24 -43.08 -6.99
N THR A 517 23.50 -43.50 -7.06
CA THR A 517 24.60 -42.59 -7.37
C THR A 517 25.78 -43.33 -8.00
N ALA A 518 26.63 -42.58 -8.71
CA ALA A 518 27.94 -43.03 -9.16
C ALA A 518 29.09 -42.48 -8.29
N SER A 519 28.80 -41.64 -7.29
CA SER A 519 29.79 -41.01 -6.43
C SER A 519 29.91 -41.72 -5.09
N GLU A 520 31.14 -42.06 -4.69
CA GLU A 520 31.41 -42.63 -3.36
C GLU A 520 31.19 -41.60 -2.23
N GLU A 521 31.49 -40.32 -2.46
CA GLU A 521 31.25 -39.26 -1.48
C GLU A 521 29.76 -39.05 -1.22
N ASN A 522 28.93 -38.98 -2.27
CA ASN A 522 27.48 -38.92 -2.13
C ASN A 522 26.94 -40.18 -1.41
N SER A 523 27.50 -41.34 -1.73
CA SER A 523 27.11 -42.61 -1.11
C SER A 523 27.38 -42.62 0.39
N ARG A 524 28.57 -42.15 0.78
CA ARG A 524 29.00 -42.06 2.18
C ARG A 524 28.11 -41.10 2.97
N ILE A 525 27.91 -39.88 2.49
CA ILE A 525 27.15 -38.88 3.24
C ILE A 525 25.66 -39.22 3.37
N VAL A 526 25.07 -39.87 2.36
CA VAL A 526 23.70 -40.39 2.44
C VAL A 526 23.60 -41.53 3.44
N THR A 527 24.62 -42.39 3.52
CA THR A 527 24.67 -43.47 4.50
C THR A 527 24.76 -42.92 5.92
N GLU A 528 25.73 -42.05 6.19
CA GLU A 528 25.92 -41.40 7.49
C GLU A 528 24.65 -40.64 7.93
N SER A 529 24.03 -39.91 7.01
CA SER A 529 22.82 -39.14 7.33
C SER A 529 21.60 -40.02 7.57
N ALA A 530 21.42 -41.10 6.80
CA ALA A 530 20.33 -42.04 7.05
C ALA A 530 20.52 -42.81 8.37
N GLU A 531 21.75 -43.17 8.73
CA GLU A 531 22.09 -43.81 9.99
C GLU A 531 21.87 -42.90 11.20
N ALA A 532 22.18 -41.60 11.07
CA ALA A 532 21.85 -40.60 12.07
C ALA A 532 20.33 -40.48 12.35
N LEU A 533 19.50 -40.80 11.34
CA LEU A 533 18.04 -40.89 11.49
C LEU A 533 17.55 -42.28 11.95
N GLY A 534 18.45 -43.16 12.39
CA GLY A 534 18.11 -44.48 12.94
C GLY A 534 17.81 -45.55 11.88
N CYS A 535 18.16 -45.31 10.61
CA CYS A 535 18.08 -46.32 9.55
C CYS A 535 19.37 -47.10 9.40
N THR A 536 19.32 -48.20 8.64
CA THR A 536 20.51 -48.94 8.20
C THR A 536 20.58 -48.92 6.68
N VAL A 537 21.78 -48.76 6.13
CA VAL A 537 21.94 -48.64 4.67
C VAL A 537 22.68 -49.85 4.10
N LYS A 538 22.06 -50.49 3.10
CA LYS A 538 22.68 -51.60 2.36
C LYS A 538 22.97 -51.20 0.92
N ARG A 539 24.22 -51.34 0.50
CA ARG A 539 24.68 -51.07 -0.87
C ARG A 539 24.44 -52.26 -1.80
N TYR A 540 24.03 -51.96 -3.03
CA TYR A 540 23.88 -52.90 -4.15
C TYR A 540 24.67 -52.40 -5.36
N LYS A 541 25.41 -53.29 -6.00
CA LYS A 541 26.18 -52.97 -7.21
C LYS A 541 25.24 -52.70 -8.39
N GLY A 542 25.49 -51.63 -9.13
CA GLY A 542 24.81 -51.29 -10.37
C GLY A 542 25.71 -51.49 -11.60
N ARG A 543 25.43 -50.74 -12.68
CA ARG A 543 26.18 -50.81 -13.94
C ARG A 543 27.32 -49.77 -13.95
N GLY A 544 28.55 -50.22 -14.17
CA GLY A 544 29.73 -49.35 -14.13
C GLY A 544 29.99 -48.82 -12.72
N ALA A 545 30.25 -47.52 -12.59
CA ALA A 545 30.44 -46.85 -11.29
C ALA A 545 29.12 -46.66 -10.50
N TRP A 546 27.96 -46.84 -11.16
CA TRP A 546 26.66 -46.68 -10.51
C TRP A 546 26.39 -47.78 -9.49
N HIS A 547 25.83 -47.40 -8.37
CA HIS A 547 25.36 -48.28 -7.33
C HIS A 547 24.11 -47.71 -6.66
N GLN A 548 23.38 -48.58 -5.95
CA GLN A 548 22.14 -48.22 -5.26
C GLN A 548 22.29 -48.48 -3.76
N LEU A 549 21.85 -47.50 -2.97
CA LEU A 549 21.68 -47.61 -1.53
C LEU A 549 20.23 -47.94 -1.21
N LEU A 550 20.01 -48.99 -0.43
CA LEU A 550 18.71 -49.34 0.13
C LEU A 550 18.68 -48.91 1.59
N ILE A 551 17.79 -47.97 1.90
CA ILE A 551 17.60 -47.44 3.25
C ILE A 551 16.55 -48.32 3.96
N ARG A 552 16.95 -49.02 5.02
CA ARG A 552 16.14 -49.96 5.81
C ARG A 552 15.90 -49.40 7.23
N GLY A 553 14.92 -49.96 7.94
CA GLY A 553 14.53 -49.47 9.27
C GLY A 553 13.50 -48.33 9.21
N ASN A 554 12.69 -48.28 8.14
CA ASN A 554 11.66 -47.25 7.94
C ASN A 554 10.29 -47.60 8.57
N GLY A 555 10.22 -48.68 9.36
CA GLY A 555 8.97 -49.19 9.92
C GLY A 555 8.00 -49.72 8.86
N ASN A 556 6.70 -49.66 9.16
CA ASN A 556 5.61 -50.11 8.27
C ASN A 556 4.54 -49.01 8.07
N ARG A 557 3.41 -49.36 7.41
CA ARG A 557 2.33 -48.41 7.11
C ARG A 557 1.76 -47.76 8.38
N TRP A 558 1.58 -48.56 9.44
CA TRP A 558 0.94 -48.18 10.69
C TRP A 558 1.93 -47.63 11.72
N HIS A 559 3.14 -48.16 11.73
CA HIS A 559 4.22 -47.78 12.65
C HIS A 559 5.44 -47.34 11.83
N PRO A 560 5.44 -46.11 11.28
CA PRO A 560 6.58 -45.61 10.53
C PRO A 560 7.75 -45.29 11.47
N GLU A 561 8.96 -45.56 11.02
CA GLU A 561 10.20 -45.29 11.76
C GLU A 561 11.25 -44.63 10.85
N GLY A 562 12.33 -44.14 11.47
CA GLY A 562 13.48 -43.54 10.79
C GLY A 562 13.13 -42.51 9.72
N VAL A 563 13.81 -42.59 8.58
CA VAL A 563 13.63 -41.66 7.44
C VAL A 563 12.19 -41.71 6.91
N GLY A 564 11.54 -42.87 6.92
CA GLY A 564 10.15 -43.03 6.48
C GLY A 564 9.15 -42.27 7.35
N LYS A 565 9.33 -42.28 8.68
CA LYS A 565 8.53 -41.46 9.62
C LYS A 565 8.76 -39.98 9.37
N TRP A 566 10.01 -39.58 9.26
CA TRP A 566 10.40 -38.20 9.04
C TRP A 566 9.80 -37.63 7.73
N LEU A 567 9.94 -38.33 6.60
CA LEU A 567 9.34 -37.88 5.32
C LEU A 567 7.80 -37.83 5.35
N LYS A 568 7.15 -38.69 6.13
CA LYS A 568 5.68 -38.64 6.34
C LYS A 568 5.27 -37.42 7.17
N GLN A 569 6.03 -37.09 8.22
CA GLN A 569 5.81 -35.88 9.03
C GLN A 569 6.00 -34.60 8.19
N LEU A 570 6.95 -34.62 7.25
CA LEU A 570 7.17 -33.54 6.28
C LEU A 570 6.11 -33.46 5.18
N GLY A 571 5.22 -34.46 5.06
CA GLY A 571 4.17 -34.48 4.04
C GLY A 571 4.64 -34.75 2.60
N ILE A 572 5.89 -35.19 2.40
CA ILE A 572 6.48 -35.41 1.07
C ILE A 572 6.67 -36.89 0.71
N TYR A 573 6.43 -37.81 1.64
CA TYR A 573 6.52 -39.25 1.36
C TYR A 573 5.56 -39.66 0.25
N GLY A 574 6.05 -40.41 -0.74
CA GLY A 574 5.26 -40.88 -1.88
C GLY A 574 5.34 -40.03 -3.15
N GLN A 575 6.01 -38.87 -3.16
CA GLN A 575 6.11 -38.02 -4.35
C GLN A 575 6.85 -38.70 -5.51
N ARG A 576 6.27 -38.63 -6.71
CA ARG A 576 6.96 -39.02 -7.96
C ARG A 576 7.86 -37.88 -8.45
N SER A 577 8.79 -38.18 -9.36
CA SER A 577 9.79 -37.22 -9.86
C SER A 577 9.22 -35.90 -10.42
N HIS A 578 7.99 -35.89 -10.95
CA HIS A 578 7.31 -34.70 -11.49
C HIS A 578 6.42 -33.98 -10.45
N GLU A 579 6.14 -34.64 -9.34
CA GLU A 579 5.32 -34.13 -8.22
C GLU A 579 6.20 -33.64 -7.06
N LYS A 580 7.53 -33.80 -7.14
CA LYS A 580 8.45 -33.45 -6.06
C LYS A 580 8.31 -31.98 -5.67
N ARG A 581 8.23 -31.71 -4.37
CA ARG A 581 8.22 -30.37 -3.77
C ARG A 581 9.09 -30.36 -2.53
N LEU A 582 9.65 -29.20 -2.19
CA LEU A 582 10.28 -29.05 -0.89
C LEU A 582 9.21 -28.84 0.19
N PRO A 583 9.38 -29.41 1.40
CA PRO A 583 8.41 -29.25 2.47
C PRO A 583 8.37 -27.78 2.94
N PRO A 584 7.20 -27.24 3.36
CA PRO A 584 7.05 -25.84 3.73
C PRO A 584 8.04 -25.35 4.81
N SER A 585 8.40 -26.22 5.75
CA SER A 585 9.36 -25.92 6.83
C SER A 585 10.77 -25.60 6.33
N VAL A 586 11.16 -26.05 5.12
CA VAL A 586 12.47 -25.72 4.52
C VAL A 586 12.61 -24.22 4.29
N PHE A 587 11.52 -23.52 3.96
CA PHE A 587 11.56 -22.09 3.73
C PHE A 587 11.70 -21.26 5.01
N GLN A 588 11.56 -21.91 6.17
CA GLN A 588 11.74 -21.34 7.50
C GLN A 588 13.14 -21.62 8.07
N LEU A 589 14.01 -22.30 7.32
CA LEU A 589 15.40 -22.52 7.71
C LEU A 589 16.23 -21.22 7.57
N THR A 590 17.36 -21.17 8.26
CA THR A 590 18.35 -20.09 8.10
C THR A 590 18.96 -20.10 6.69
N ASP A 591 19.46 -18.94 6.24
CA ASP A 591 20.11 -18.81 4.93
C ASP A 591 21.29 -19.79 4.78
N GLN A 592 22.03 -20.08 5.87
CA GLN A 592 23.12 -21.06 5.87
C GLN A 592 22.63 -22.50 5.61
N LYS A 593 21.54 -22.91 6.26
CA LYS A 593 20.95 -24.24 6.07
C LYS A 593 20.32 -24.39 4.68
N ILE A 594 19.73 -23.32 4.14
CA ILE A 594 19.26 -23.28 2.74
C ILE A 594 20.45 -23.48 1.78
N GLY A 595 21.58 -22.82 2.02
CA GLY A 595 22.82 -23.03 1.26
C GLY A 595 23.29 -24.48 1.29
N LEU A 596 23.27 -25.11 2.48
CA LEU A 596 23.61 -26.54 2.64
C LEU A 596 22.65 -27.46 1.85
N LEU A 597 21.33 -27.22 1.93
CA LEU A 597 20.34 -28.00 1.17
C LEU A 597 20.62 -27.92 -0.32
N LEU A 598 20.79 -26.70 -0.85
CA LEU A 598 21.05 -26.47 -2.26
C LEU A 598 22.38 -27.10 -2.70
N ARG A 599 23.41 -27.09 -1.86
CA ARG A 599 24.72 -27.73 -2.13
C ARG A 599 24.55 -29.22 -2.42
N HIS A 600 23.81 -29.91 -1.56
CA HIS A 600 23.57 -31.36 -1.69
C HIS A 600 22.55 -31.69 -2.77
N LEU A 601 21.57 -30.81 -3.01
CA LEU A 601 20.69 -30.93 -4.17
C LEU A 601 21.48 -30.78 -5.48
N TRP A 602 22.44 -29.85 -5.57
CA TRP A 602 23.30 -29.71 -6.76
C TRP A 602 24.25 -30.88 -6.99
N ALA A 603 24.59 -31.64 -5.94
CA ALA A 603 25.39 -32.86 -6.04
C ALA A 603 24.67 -34.01 -6.76
N THR A 604 23.35 -33.86 -6.99
CA THR A 604 22.50 -34.77 -7.76
C THR A 604 22.35 -34.28 -9.20
N ASP A 605 21.14 -33.85 -9.59
CA ASP A 605 20.75 -33.31 -10.90
C ASP A 605 21.28 -31.89 -11.20
N GLY A 606 22.11 -31.33 -10.32
CA GLY A 606 22.79 -30.06 -10.57
C GLY A 606 23.96 -30.21 -11.55
N CYS A 607 24.25 -29.16 -12.29
CA CYS A 607 25.36 -29.09 -13.23
C CYS A 607 26.17 -27.83 -12.97
N ILE A 608 27.49 -28.00 -12.83
CA ILE A 608 28.47 -26.92 -12.86
C ILE A 608 29.44 -27.27 -13.97
N PHE A 609 29.46 -26.45 -15.02
CA PHE A 609 30.27 -26.72 -16.20
C PHE A 609 31.00 -25.46 -16.66
N VAL A 610 32.32 -25.62 -16.79
CA VAL A 610 33.24 -24.59 -17.27
C VAL A 610 33.57 -24.90 -18.72
N ARG A 611 33.15 -24.03 -19.64
CA ARG A 611 33.52 -24.11 -21.05
C ARG A 611 35.03 -23.94 -21.24
N ARG A 612 35.57 -24.60 -22.27
CA ARG A 612 36.97 -24.43 -22.69
C ARG A 612 37.20 -23.03 -23.24
N ALA A 613 38.39 -22.48 -22.97
CA ALA A 613 38.81 -21.19 -23.53
C ALA A 613 38.69 -21.19 -25.07
N GLY A 614 38.21 -20.09 -25.64
CA GLY A 614 38.02 -19.93 -27.08
C GLY A 614 36.74 -20.53 -27.67
N THR A 615 35.92 -21.25 -26.89
CA THR A 615 34.61 -21.73 -27.36
C THR A 615 33.50 -20.69 -27.12
N LYS A 616 32.60 -20.50 -28.09
CA LYS A 616 31.45 -19.59 -27.95
C LYS A 616 30.49 -20.08 -26.85
N GLY A 617 29.95 -19.16 -26.05
CA GLY A 617 28.95 -19.41 -24.99
C GLY A 617 29.43 -19.10 -23.56
N SER A 618 28.52 -19.16 -22.58
CA SER A 618 28.83 -18.91 -21.16
C SER A 618 29.03 -20.20 -20.36
N HIS A 619 29.75 -20.10 -19.24
CA HIS A 619 29.76 -21.13 -18.20
C HIS A 619 28.35 -21.35 -17.65
N SER A 620 28.05 -22.57 -17.20
CA SER A 620 26.71 -22.94 -16.77
C SER A 620 26.70 -23.49 -15.36
N VAL A 621 25.82 -22.91 -14.53
CA VAL A 621 25.39 -23.44 -13.25
C VAL A 621 23.88 -23.60 -13.36
N HIS A 622 23.38 -24.82 -13.38
CA HIS A 622 21.93 -25.06 -13.47
C HIS A 622 21.50 -26.32 -12.72
N PHE A 623 20.24 -26.37 -12.32
CA PHE A 623 19.58 -27.54 -11.75
C PHE A 623 18.44 -27.96 -12.67
N SER A 624 18.31 -29.25 -12.91
CA SER A 624 17.33 -29.80 -13.86
C SER A 624 16.36 -30.75 -13.16
N THR A 625 15.07 -30.62 -13.41
CA THR A 625 14.05 -31.48 -12.79
C THR A 625 12.82 -31.66 -13.68
N SER A 626 12.13 -32.80 -13.57
CA SER A 626 10.83 -33.01 -14.22
C SER A 626 9.66 -32.37 -13.48
N SER A 627 9.88 -31.73 -12.33
CA SER A 627 8.84 -31.08 -11.54
C SER A 627 8.92 -29.55 -11.64
N GLU A 628 7.86 -28.93 -12.13
CA GLU A 628 7.69 -27.48 -12.14
C GLU A 628 7.75 -26.90 -10.73
N GLY A 629 7.09 -27.57 -9.79
CA GLY A 629 7.02 -27.13 -8.42
C GLY A 629 8.39 -27.16 -7.72
N LEU A 630 9.18 -28.22 -7.89
CA LEU A 630 10.55 -28.25 -7.37
C LEU A 630 11.43 -27.17 -8.01
N ALA A 631 11.29 -26.92 -9.32
CA ALA A 631 12.02 -25.86 -9.99
C ALA A 631 11.67 -24.47 -9.40
N GLY A 632 10.38 -24.21 -9.16
CA GLY A 632 9.92 -23.00 -8.48
C GLY A 632 10.44 -22.88 -7.04
N ASP A 633 10.43 -23.98 -6.28
CA ASP A 633 10.94 -24.01 -4.91
C ASP A 633 12.45 -23.72 -4.86
N VAL A 634 13.23 -24.31 -5.76
CA VAL A 634 14.68 -24.04 -5.89
C VAL A 634 14.94 -22.59 -6.29
N ALA A 635 14.18 -22.04 -7.23
CA ALA A 635 14.30 -20.64 -7.63
C ALA A 635 13.96 -19.68 -6.47
N ALA A 636 12.99 -20.02 -5.63
CA ALA A 636 12.63 -19.25 -4.44
C ALA A 636 13.71 -19.32 -3.35
N LEU A 637 14.33 -20.49 -3.13
CA LEU A 637 15.45 -20.63 -2.19
C LEU A 637 16.69 -19.86 -2.67
N LEU A 638 17.00 -19.90 -3.97
CA LEU A 638 18.05 -19.05 -4.54
C LEU A 638 17.73 -17.57 -4.35
N LEU A 639 16.47 -17.16 -4.49
CA LEU A 639 16.06 -15.78 -4.23
C LEU A 639 16.24 -15.37 -2.76
N ARG A 640 15.98 -16.25 -1.79
CA ARG A 640 16.31 -16.02 -0.36
C ARG A 640 17.81 -15.76 -0.17
N LEU A 641 18.65 -16.49 -0.91
CA LEU A 641 20.10 -16.25 -0.97
C LEU A 641 20.51 -15.08 -1.87
N GLY A 642 19.59 -14.23 -2.30
CA GLY A 642 19.86 -13.04 -3.13
C GLY A 642 20.32 -13.36 -4.55
N ILE A 643 20.02 -14.56 -5.05
CA ILE A 643 20.36 -15.03 -6.40
C ILE A 643 19.09 -15.09 -7.24
N VAL A 644 18.99 -14.22 -8.25
CA VAL A 644 17.84 -14.23 -9.17
C VAL A 644 18.09 -15.25 -10.28
N ALA A 645 17.58 -16.46 -10.09
CA ALA A 645 17.71 -17.55 -11.06
C ALA A 645 16.73 -17.42 -12.23
N ARG A 646 17.11 -17.98 -13.38
CA ARG A 646 16.25 -18.08 -14.57
C ARG A 646 15.73 -19.49 -14.73
N THR A 647 14.42 -19.65 -14.74
CA THR A 647 13.75 -20.92 -15.01
C THR A 647 13.39 -21.03 -16.49
N GLN A 648 13.65 -22.18 -17.09
CA GLN A 648 13.32 -22.47 -18.50
C GLN A 648 12.65 -23.83 -18.62
N VAL A 649 11.65 -23.93 -19.50
CA VAL A 649 11.00 -25.20 -19.84
C VAL A 649 11.65 -25.77 -21.10
N ILE A 650 12.19 -26.97 -20.98
CA ILE A 650 12.83 -27.73 -22.07
C ILE A 650 11.86 -28.81 -22.51
N HIS A 651 11.33 -28.67 -23.73
CA HIS A 651 10.47 -29.67 -24.35
C HIS A 651 11.31 -30.67 -25.15
N GLN A 652 11.16 -31.95 -24.86
CA GLN A 652 11.80 -33.03 -25.61
C GLN A 652 10.73 -33.93 -26.23
N LYS A 653 10.95 -34.30 -27.50
CA LYS A 653 10.02 -35.16 -28.25
C LYS A 653 9.88 -36.51 -27.53
N HIS A 654 8.66 -36.92 -27.20
CA HIS A 654 8.30 -38.16 -26.47
C HIS A 654 8.65 -38.21 -24.97
N TYR A 655 9.13 -37.12 -24.36
CA TYR A 655 9.39 -37.03 -22.93
C TYR A 655 8.56 -35.92 -22.28
N ARG A 656 8.38 -36.00 -20.96
CA ARG A 656 7.74 -34.93 -20.17
C ARG A 656 8.59 -33.65 -20.25
N PRO A 657 7.98 -32.46 -20.13
CA PRO A 657 8.73 -31.22 -20.00
C PRO A 657 9.73 -31.30 -18.85
N MET A 658 10.94 -30.80 -19.08
CA MET A 658 11.97 -30.70 -18.05
C MET A 658 12.22 -29.22 -17.74
N TYR A 659 12.32 -28.89 -16.46
CA TYR A 659 12.48 -27.53 -15.97
C TYR A 659 13.93 -27.34 -15.55
N SER A 660 14.56 -26.29 -16.05
CA SER A 660 15.95 -25.94 -15.74
C SER A 660 15.99 -24.62 -14.98
N VAL A 661 16.57 -24.62 -13.79
CA VAL A 661 16.82 -23.42 -12.96
C VAL A 661 18.29 -23.05 -13.11
N ALA A 662 18.56 -21.97 -13.85
CA ALA A 662 19.90 -21.56 -14.21
C ALA A 662 20.36 -20.31 -13.44
N VAL A 663 21.56 -20.37 -12.89
CA VAL A 663 22.28 -19.23 -12.32
C VAL A 663 23.19 -18.64 -13.40
N THR A 664 22.79 -17.48 -13.91
CA THR A 664 23.44 -16.86 -15.06
C THR A 664 24.12 -15.55 -14.71
N GLY A 665 25.32 -15.34 -15.26
CA GLY A 665 26.10 -14.12 -15.05
C GLY A 665 27.12 -14.27 -13.93
N ALA A 666 28.27 -13.61 -14.10
CA ALA A 666 29.42 -13.78 -13.20
C ALA A 666 29.11 -13.40 -11.73
N LYS A 667 28.30 -12.36 -11.51
CA LYS A 667 27.90 -11.92 -10.16
C LYS A 667 27.09 -13.00 -9.43
N GLU A 668 26.03 -13.49 -10.07
CA GLU A 668 25.14 -14.51 -9.50
C GLU A 668 25.87 -15.85 -9.33
N GLN A 669 26.75 -16.22 -10.27
CA GLN A 669 27.56 -17.44 -10.15
C GLN A 669 28.59 -17.36 -9.02
N ARG A 670 29.21 -16.20 -8.76
CA ARG A 670 30.04 -16.02 -7.57
C ARG A 670 29.24 -16.12 -6.28
N ALA A 671 28.07 -15.46 -6.23
CA ALA A 671 27.19 -15.55 -5.07
C ALA A 671 26.74 -17.00 -4.80
N PHE A 672 26.50 -17.79 -5.86
CA PHE A 672 26.21 -19.21 -5.74
C PHE A 672 27.41 -20.00 -5.16
N LEU A 673 28.61 -19.79 -5.69
CA LEU A 673 29.81 -20.49 -5.21
C LEU A 673 30.12 -20.16 -3.74
N ASP A 674 29.91 -18.91 -3.33
CA ASP A 674 30.12 -18.43 -1.97
C ASP A 674 29.07 -18.98 -0.98
N ARG A 675 27.78 -18.85 -1.31
CA ARG A 675 26.67 -19.17 -0.38
C ARG A 675 26.22 -20.63 -0.44
N VAL A 676 26.29 -21.25 -1.61
CA VAL A 676 25.87 -22.65 -1.84
C VAL A 676 27.10 -23.53 -1.92
N GLY A 677 28.04 -23.22 -2.80
CA GLY A 677 29.21 -24.05 -3.07
C GLY A 677 28.87 -25.36 -3.79
N ALA A 678 29.69 -26.38 -3.60
CA ALA A 678 29.55 -27.67 -4.27
C ALA A 678 29.94 -28.83 -3.36
N PHE A 679 29.43 -30.03 -3.66
CA PHE A 679 29.76 -31.27 -2.96
C PHE A 679 30.00 -32.42 -3.94
N GLY A 680 30.83 -33.39 -3.53
CA GLY A 680 31.12 -34.59 -4.31
C GLY A 680 31.67 -34.26 -5.71
N PRO A 681 31.13 -34.86 -6.78
CA PRO A 681 31.63 -34.66 -8.16
C PRO A 681 31.56 -33.21 -8.67
N ARG A 682 30.88 -32.32 -7.95
CA ARG A 682 30.69 -30.92 -8.35
C ARG A 682 31.78 -29.98 -7.83
N VAL A 683 32.61 -30.41 -6.87
CA VAL A 683 33.67 -29.58 -6.27
C VAL A 683 34.70 -29.14 -7.30
N ALA A 684 35.36 -30.07 -7.99
CA ALA A 684 36.38 -29.70 -8.97
C ALA A 684 35.88 -28.79 -10.12
N PRO A 685 34.67 -29.00 -10.69
CA PRO A 685 34.07 -28.01 -11.60
C PRO A 685 33.79 -26.63 -10.98
N ALA A 686 33.38 -26.58 -9.71
CA ALA A 686 33.13 -25.34 -8.98
C ALA A 686 34.41 -24.54 -8.75
N ASP A 687 35.50 -25.19 -8.34
CA ASP A 687 36.81 -24.54 -8.14
C ASP A 687 37.33 -23.97 -9.47
N ARG A 688 37.21 -24.73 -10.56
CA ARG A 688 37.54 -24.22 -11.90
C ARG A 688 36.69 -23.03 -12.30
N LEU A 689 35.40 -23.04 -11.95
CA LEU A 689 34.52 -21.92 -12.24
C LEU A 689 34.91 -20.68 -11.43
N ALA A 690 35.21 -20.84 -10.14
CA ALA A 690 35.68 -19.77 -9.26
C ALA A 690 36.92 -19.09 -9.84
N ALA A 691 37.95 -19.88 -10.17
CA ALA A 691 39.20 -19.39 -10.75
C ALA A 691 38.99 -18.62 -12.07
N VAL A 692 38.06 -19.09 -12.92
CA VAL A 692 37.73 -18.37 -14.17
C VAL A 692 36.98 -17.07 -13.87
N LEU A 693 36.11 -17.05 -12.86
CA LEU A 693 35.31 -15.87 -12.53
C LEU A 693 36.12 -14.77 -11.86
N ASP A 694 37.24 -15.05 -11.18
CA ASP A 694 38.06 -14.03 -10.50
C ASP A 694 38.56 -12.91 -11.44
N GLY A 695 38.84 -13.24 -12.71
CA GLY A 695 39.25 -12.28 -13.73
C GLY A 695 38.12 -11.63 -14.54
N VAL A 696 36.86 -12.04 -14.34
CA VAL A 696 35.74 -11.62 -15.21
C VAL A 696 35.05 -10.38 -14.68
N LYS A 697 35.12 -9.25 -15.40
CA LYS A 697 34.26 -8.10 -15.09
C LYS A 697 32.79 -8.48 -15.31
N ALA A 698 31.96 -8.37 -14.27
CA ALA A 698 30.55 -8.74 -14.36
C ALA A 698 29.82 -7.86 -15.39
N ASN A 699 29.00 -8.48 -16.24
CA ASN A 699 28.12 -7.75 -17.15
C ASN A 699 27.03 -7.03 -16.35
N THR A 700 27.04 -5.70 -16.39
CA THR A 700 26.09 -4.85 -15.66
C THR A 700 24.73 -4.76 -16.34
N ASN A 701 24.58 -5.25 -17.58
CA ASN A 701 23.34 -5.18 -18.36
C ASN A 701 22.36 -6.34 -18.10
N VAL A 702 22.51 -7.05 -16.98
CA VAL A 702 21.61 -8.15 -16.57
C VAL A 702 20.56 -7.62 -15.58
N ASP A 703 21.02 -7.04 -14.47
CA ASP A 703 20.19 -6.38 -13.45
C ASP A 703 20.06 -4.88 -13.78
N THR A 704 19.18 -4.59 -14.72
CA THR A 704 18.92 -3.24 -15.25
C THR A 704 17.65 -2.65 -14.64
N LEU A 705 17.64 -1.34 -14.49
CA LEU A 705 16.51 -0.54 -14.03
C LEU A 705 15.60 -0.16 -15.21
N PRO A 706 14.36 0.28 -14.93
CA PRO A 706 13.45 0.77 -15.96
C PRO A 706 14.06 1.93 -16.74
N ILE A 707 13.70 2.08 -18.01
CA ILE A 707 14.23 3.15 -18.86
C ILE A 707 13.75 4.53 -18.39
N GLU A 708 12.58 4.55 -17.74
CA GLU A 708 11.90 5.67 -17.12
C GLU A 708 12.80 6.42 -16.12
N VAL A 709 13.72 5.72 -15.45
CA VAL A 709 14.68 6.33 -14.50
C VAL A 709 15.53 7.42 -15.17
N PHE A 710 15.75 7.35 -16.49
CA PHE A 710 16.47 8.40 -17.19
C PHE A 710 15.72 9.74 -17.28
N ALA A 711 14.39 9.76 -17.12
CA ALA A 711 13.65 11.01 -16.99
C ALA A 711 14.08 11.76 -15.72
N GLU A 712 14.19 11.03 -14.60
CA GLU A 712 14.67 11.57 -13.34
C GLU A 712 16.14 12.00 -13.42
N VAL A 713 17.01 11.19 -14.03
CA VAL A 713 18.42 11.56 -14.27
C VAL A 713 18.51 12.89 -15.02
N LYS A 714 17.69 13.09 -16.06
CA LYS A 714 17.68 14.35 -16.83
C LYS A 714 17.19 15.52 -15.98
N ALA A 715 16.16 15.32 -15.15
CA ALA A 715 15.64 16.33 -14.24
C ALA A 715 16.69 16.76 -13.21
N VAL A 716 17.35 15.80 -12.55
CA VAL A 716 18.41 16.07 -11.56
C VAL A 716 19.61 16.76 -12.21
N MET A 717 20.00 16.35 -13.42
CA MET A 717 21.07 17.02 -14.17
C MET A 717 20.72 18.47 -14.51
N ALA A 718 19.48 18.74 -14.93
CA ALA A 718 19.01 20.08 -15.23
C ALA A 718 19.01 20.97 -13.98
N ALA A 719 18.53 20.45 -12.84
CA ALA A 719 18.55 21.15 -11.55
C ALA A 719 19.97 21.50 -11.09
N ASN A 720 20.97 20.67 -11.41
CA ASN A 720 22.38 20.93 -11.11
C ASN A 720 23.09 21.78 -12.19
N GLY A 721 22.39 22.22 -13.24
CA GLY A 721 23.00 22.96 -14.36
C GLY A 721 23.99 22.14 -15.19
N ILE A 722 23.95 20.81 -15.11
CA ILE A 722 24.90 19.91 -15.77
C ILE A 722 24.33 19.43 -17.11
N SER A 723 25.01 19.79 -18.21
CA SER A 723 24.63 19.29 -19.54
C SER A 723 24.98 17.80 -19.72
N PRO A 724 24.31 17.07 -20.64
CA PRO A 724 24.69 15.70 -21.00
C PRO A 724 26.15 15.53 -21.46
N ARG A 725 26.75 16.55 -22.08
CA ARG A 725 28.17 16.54 -22.45
C ARG A 725 29.08 16.67 -21.23
N GLU A 726 28.74 17.59 -20.33
CA GLU A 726 29.51 17.78 -19.09
C GLU A 726 29.42 16.54 -18.19
N MET A 727 28.25 15.92 -18.12
CA MET A 727 28.05 14.67 -17.39
C MET A 727 28.88 13.51 -17.97
N ALA A 728 29.00 13.42 -19.29
CA ALA A 728 29.87 12.44 -19.94
C ALA A 728 31.35 12.69 -19.56
N ARG A 729 31.79 13.96 -19.53
CA ARG A 729 33.12 14.36 -19.06
C ARG A 729 33.36 13.97 -17.60
N LEU A 730 32.43 14.28 -16.70
CA LEU A 730 32.50 13.95 -15.26
C LEU A 730 32.56 12.43 -14.99
N ARG A 731 31.98 11.63 -15.88
CA ARG A 731 32.02 10.16 -15.83
C ARG A 731 33.21 9.55 -16.56
N GLY A 732 34.02 10.36 -17.26
CA GLY A 732 35.17 9.90 -18.02
C GLY A 732 34.79 9.05 -19.24
N VAL A 733 33.64 9.32 -19.87
CA VAL A 733 33.16 8.59 -21.06
C VAL A 733 32.95 9.54 -22.24
N SER A 734 33.10 9.04 -23.46
CA SER A 734 32.77 9.81 -24.66
C SER A 734 31.27 10.10 -24.73
N PHE A 735 30.91 11.32 -25.15
CA PHE A 735 29.51 11.71 -25.28
C PHE A 735 28.83 10.94 -26.44
N GLY A 736 27.89 10.05 -26.10
CA GLY A 736 27.19 9.19 -27.06
C GLY A 736 25.95 9.79 -27.71
N GLY A 737 25.61 11.06 -27.45
CA GLY A 737 24.38 11.67 -27.97
C GLY A 737 23.11 11.20 -27.24
N LYS A 738 21.96 11.25 -27.93
CA LYS A 738 20.64 10.89 -27.35
C LYS A 738 20.45 9.38 -27.14
N THR A 739 21.12 8.56 -27.94
CA THR A 739 20.99 7.08 -27.94
C THR A 739 21.40 6.43 -26.62
N GLN A 740 22.23 7.10 -25.80
CA GLN A 740 22.61 6.60 -24.46
C GLN A 740 21.43 6.50 -23.48
N PHE A 741 20.31 7.16 -23.76
CA PHE A 741 19.10 7.15 -22.93
C PHE A 741 18.00 6.23 -23.47
N GLU A 742 18.27 5.47 -24.55
CA GLU A 742 17.29 4.60 -25.22
C GLU A 742 17.32 3.16 -24.70
N PHE A 743 18.25 2.83 -23.80
CA PHE A 743 18.42 1.47 -23.25
C PHE A 743 18.26 1.48 -21.74
N SER A 744 17.67 0.42 -21.18
CA SER A 744 17.52 0.27 -19.72
C SER A 744 18.87 0.40 -18.99
N PRO A 745 19.03 1.36 -18.06
CA PRO A 745 20.30 1.61 -17.40
C PRO A 745 20.65 0.50 -16.41
N SER A 746 21.94 0.19 -16.27
CA SER A 746 22.39 -0.67 -15.18
C SER A 746 22.34 0.06 -13.83
N ARG A 747 22.19 -0.67 -12.72
CA ARG A 747 22.29 -0.06 -11.37
C ARG A 747 23.62 0.64 -11.13
N SER A 748 24.73 0.05 -11.61
CA SER A 748 26.05 0.68 -11.49
C SER A 748 26.12 2.02 -12.22
N LEU A 749 25.44 2.14 -13.37
CA LEU A 749 25.34 3.39 -14.11
C LEU A 749 24.57 4.44 -13.29
N ILE A 750 23.39 4.10 -12.79
CA ILE A 750 22.58 5.02 -11.98
C ILE A 750 23.30 5.40 -10.67
N GLY A 751 24.00 4.46 -10.03
CA GLY A 751 24.84 4.77 -8.86
C GLY A 751 25.96 5.76 -9.15
N GLN A 752 26.58 5.72 -10.35
CA GLN A 752 27.54 6.75 -10.76
C GLN A 752 26.86 8.12 -10.96
N TYR A 753 25.67 8.15 -11.54
CA TYR A 753 24.89 9.40 -11.65
C TYR A 753 24.55 9.94 -10.26
N ALA A 754 24.06 9.10 -9.35
CA ALA A 754 23.74 9.46 -7.97
C ALA A 754 24.94 10.07 -7.25
N GLN A 755 26.11 9.43 -7.32
CA GLN A 755 27.34 9.93 -6.69
C GLN A 755 27.81 11.25 -7.28
N LYS A 756 27.76 11.42 -8.61
CA LYS A 756 28.27 12.62 -9.28
C LYS A 756 27.31 13.81 -9.19
N LEU A 757 26.02 13.54 -9.04
CA LEU A 757 24.97 14.56 -8.89
C LEU A 757 24.55 14.77 -7.44
N SER A 758 25.18 14.07 -6.48
CA SER A 758 24.83 14.07 -5.06
C SER A 758 23.32 13.87 -4.80
N SER A 759 22.68 13.01 -5.59
CA SER A 759 21.24 12.78 -5.55
C SER A 759 20.89 11.54 -4.73
N SER A 760 20.17 11.75 -3.63
CA SER A 760 19.64 10.67 -2.79
C SER A 760 18.58 9.85 -3.53
N SER A 761 17.73 10.47 -4.35
CA SER A 761 16.68 9.78 -5.10
C SER A 761 17.25 8.80 -6.15
N LEU A 762 18.29 9.19 -6.88
CA LEU A 762 19.00 8.28 -7.79
C LEU A 762 19.76 7.19 -7.04
N ALA A 763 20.26 7.47 -5.83
CA ALA A 763 20.89 6.47 -4.98
C ALA A 763 19.87 5.39 -4.56
N GLN A 764 18.65 5.81 -4.17
CA GLN A 764 17.56 4.89 -3.83
C GLN A 764 17.24 3.92 -4.98
N TRP A 765 17.15 4.41 -6.23
CA TRP A 765 16.98 3.53 -7.39
C TRP A 765 18.08 2.47 -7.53
N ALA A 766 19.35 2.89 -7.36
CA ALA A 766 20.50 2.01 -7.48
C ALA A 766 20.56 0.96 -6.35
N GLU A 767 20.12 1.33 -5.15
CA GLU A 767 20.16 0.53 -3.93
C GLU A 767 18.88 -0.25 -3.64
N SER A 768 17.81 -0.06 -4.42
CA SER A 768 16.53 -0.75 -4.26
C SER A 768 16.65 -2.28 -4.24
N ASP A 769 15.76 -2.91 -3.47
CA ASP A 769 15.68 -4.37 -3.34
C ASP A 769 14.83 -5.01 -4.45
N LEU A 770 14.45 -4.21 -5.46
CA LEU A 770 13.63 -4.64 -6.60
C LEU A 770 14.49 -5.09 -7.76
N PHE A 771 14.11 -6.17 -8.44
CA PHE A 771 14.63 -6.64 -9.72
C PHE A 771 13.59 -6.41 -10.81
N TRP A 772 13.96 -5.76 -11.91
CA TRP A 772 13.01 -5.38 -12.96
C TRP A 772 13.04 -6.36 -14.12
N ASP A 773 12.11 -7.31 -14.10
CA ASP A 773 12.03 -8.39 -15.08
C ASP A 773 11.13 -8.02 -16.26
N ARG A 774 11.48 -8.51 -17.45
CA ARG A 774 10.76 -8.19 -18.68
C ARG A 774 9.60 -9.15 -18.90
N ILE A 775 8.43 -8.62 -19.26
CA ILE A 775 7.28 -9.38 -19.71
C ILE A 775 7.59 -10.00 -21.08
N VAL A 776 7.45 -11.33 -21.15
CA VAL A 776 7.64 -12.14 -22.37
C VAL A 776 6.32 -12.34 -23.10
N SER A 777 5.26 -12.70 -22.37
CA SER A 777 3.92 -12.83 -22.93
C SER A 777 2.85 -12.52 -21.89
N ILE A 778 1.67 -12.13 -22.39
CA ILE A 778 0.44 -11.97 -21.62
C ILE A 778 -0.63 -12.72 -22.41
N GLU A 779 -1.19 -13.77 -21.79
CA GLU A 779 -2.10 -14.70 -22.46
C GLU A 779 -3.38 -14.85 -21.63
N PRO A 780 -4.58 -14.84 -22.25
CA PRO A 780 -5.81 -15.21 -21.55
C PRO A 780 -5.69 -16.62 -20.97
N ALA A 781 -6.07 -16.79 -19.71
CA ALA A 781 -5.96 -18.04 -18.95
C ALA A 781 -7.33 -18.61 -18.53
N GLY A 782 -8.42 -18.16 -19.17
CA GLY A 782 -9.78 -18.63 -18.89
C GLY A 782 -10.41 -17.95 -17.68
N GLU A 783 -11.41 -18.60 -17.07
CA GLU A 783 -12.10 -18.12 -15.86
C GLU A 783 -11.84 -19.03 -14.67
N GLU A 784 -11.30 -18.45 -13.59
CA GLU A 784 -10.91 -19.15 -12.37
C GLU A 784 -11.43 -18.41 -11.13
N ASP A 785 -11.48 -19.12 -9.99
CA ASP A 785 -11.71 -18.48 -8.70
C ASP A 785 -10.54 -17.56 -8.37
N VAL A 786 -10.89 -16.31 -8.07
CA VAL A 786 -9.94 -15.26 -7.75
C VAL A 786 -10.11 -14.76 -6.32
N TYR A 787 -9.00 -14.29 -5.79
CA TYR A 787 -8.80 -13.96 -4.39
C TYR A 787 -8.11 -12.62 -4.29
N ASP A 788 -8.23 -12.03 -3.12
CA ASP A 788 -7.67 -10.72 -2.83
C ASP A 788 -7.13 -10.68 -1.39
N LEU A 789 -6.09 -9.89 -1.20
CA LEU A 789 -5.35 -9.71 0.04
C LEU A 789 -5.04 -8.22 0.21
N THR A 790 -5.34 -7.69 1.39
CA THR A 790 -5.18 -6.26 1.68
C THR A 790 -4.14 -6.03 2.77
N VAL A 791 -3.16 -5.18 2.49
CA VAL A 791 -2.08 -4.77 3.41
C VAL A 791 -2.13 -3.26 3.68
N PRO A 792 -2.57 -2.80 4.86
CA PRO A 792 -2.59 -1.37 5.19
C PRO A 792 -1.19 -0.76 5.19
N GLY A 793 -1.11 0.53 4.86
CA GLY A 793 0.16 1.26 4.80
C GLY A 793 0.82 1.10 3.43
N PRO A 794 1.77 0.17 3.22
CA PRO A 794 2.51 0.03 1.94
C PRO A 794 1.64 -0.34 0.73
N ALA A 795 0.39 -0.75 0.98
CA ALA A 795 -0.61 -1.08 -0.04
C ALA A 795 -0.16 -2.13 -1.07
N CYS A 796 0.76 -3.01 -0.70
CA CYS A 796 1.29 -4.04 -1.59
C CYS A 796 1.80 -5.25 -0.82
N TRP A 797 2.04 -6.33 -1.56
CA TRP A 797 2.57 -7.59 -1.05
C TRP A 797 3.31 -8.36 -2.14
N LEU A 798 4.00 -9.44 -1.75
CA LEU A 798 4.80 -10.27 -2.64
C LEU A 798 4.05 -11.53 -3.08
N ALA A 799 3.65 -11.58 -4.35
CA ALA A 799 3.06 -12.74 -5.02
C ALA A 799 4.18 -13.57 -5.69
N ASP A 800 4.69 -14.55 -4.95
CA ASP A 800 5.84 -15.37 -5.35
C ASP A 800 7.07 -14.57 -5.82
N GLY A 801 7.31 -13.47 -5.11
CA GLY A 801 8.38 -12.52 -5.43
C GLY A 801 8.02 -11.50 -6.51
N VAL A 802 6.85 -11.54 -7.15
CA VAL A 802 6.32 -10.44 -7.96
C VAL A 802 5.66 -9.41 -7.03
N ILE A 803 5.92 -8.13 -7.26
CA ILE A 803 5.32 -7.05 -6.46
C ILE A 803 3.91 -6.74 -6.99
N THR A 804 2.90 -6.96 -6.16
CA THR A 804 1.47 -6.75 -6.46
C THR A 804 0.84 -5.78 -5.45
N HIS A 805 -0.15 -5.01 -5.89
CA HIS A 805 -0.85 -4.02 -5.07
C HIS A 805 -2.06 -4.64 -4.33
N ASN A 806 -2.52 -3.96 -3.28
CA ASN A 806 -3.81 -4.20 -2.66
C ASN A 806 -4.96 -3.96 -3.65
N SER A 807 -6.11 -4.54 -3.34
CA SER A 807 -7.37 -4.15 -3.98
C SER A 807 -8.35 -3.55 -2.98
N GLY A 808 -9.18 -2.60 -3.42
CA GLY A 808 -10.41 -2.20 -2.71
C GLY A 808 -10.32 -1.11 -1.64
N ALA A 809 -9.40 -0.12 -1.71
CA ALA A 809 -9.31 0.94 -0.69
C ALA A 809 -10.63 1.73 -0.48
N ILE A 810 -11.39 2.00 -1.56
CA ILE A 810 -12.71 2.64 -1.50
C ILE A 810 -13.67 1.86 -0.59
N GLU A 811 -13.60 0.53 -0.63
CA GLU A 811 -14.42 -0.31 0.23
C GLU A 811 -14.02 -0.18 1.69
N GLN A 812 -12.73 -0.05 2.03
CA GLN A 812 -12.31 -0.01 3.43
C GLN A 812 -12.78 1.27 4.14
N ASP A 813 -12.57 2.42 3.50
CA ASP A 813 -12.81 3.73 4.12
C ASP A 813 -14.29 4.11 4.18
N SER A 814 -15.11 3.55 3.29
CA SER A 814 -16.55 3.80 3.26
C SER A 814 -17.28 3.16 4.44
N ASP A 815 -18.36 3.80 4.88
CA ASP A 815 -19.25 3.29 5.92
C ASP A 815 -20.49 2.63 5.29
N LEU A 816 -20.96 3.19 4.17
CA LEU A 816 -22.10 2.73 3.39
C LEU A 816 -21.71 2.65 1.90
N ILE A 817 -22.04 1.54 1.23
CA ILE A 817 -21.88 1.37 -0.23
C ILE A 817 -23.23 1.01 -0.83
N LEU A 818 -23.70 1.85 -1.74
CA LEU A 818 -24.94 1.68 -2.49
C LEU A 818 -24.61 1.42 -3.96
N PHE A 819 -25.07 0.33 -4.52
CA PHE A 819 -25.03 0.09 -5.97
C PHE A 819 -26.37 0.41 -6.61
N ILE A 820 -26.35 1.07 -7.76
CA ILE A 820 -27.54 1.31 -8.57
C ILE A 820 -27.57 0.32 -9.73
N TYR A 821 -28.64 -0.44 -9.83
CA TYR A 821 -28.93 -1.34 -10.94
C TYR A 821 -30.31 -1.05 -11.54
N ARG A 822 -30.36 -0.93 -12.87
CA ARG A 822 -31.62 -0.80 -13.62
C ARG A 822 -31.58 -1.81 -14.76
N ASP A 823 -32.48 -2.80 -14.70
CA ASP A 823 -32.49 -3.90 -15.66
C ASP A 823 -32.80 -3.42 -17.08
N GLU A 824 -33.69 -2.43 -17.21
CA GLU A 824 -34.07 -1.80 -18.49
C GLU A 824 -32.90 -1.16 -19.25
N VAL A 825 -31.78 -0.85 -18.59
CA VAL A 825 -30.57 -0.32 -19.27
C VAL A 825 -29.86 -1.42 -20.06
N TYR A 826 -30.05 -2.68 -19.68
CA TYR A 826 -29.43 -3.84 -20.31
C TYR A 826 -30.38 -4.67 -21.17
N HIS A 827 -31.68 -4.60 -20.88
CA HIS A 827 -32.71 -5.41 -21.52
C HIS A 827 -33.87 -4.50 -21.94
N GLU A 828 -34.00 -4.24 -23.25
CA GLU A 828 -35.03 -3.33 -23.78
C GLU A 828 -36.45 -3.80 -23.48
N ASP A 829 -36.69 -5.09 -23.30
CA ASP A 829 -38.01 -5.68 -23.00
C ASP A 829 -38.17 -6.09 -21.52
N SER A 830 -37.38 -5.50 -20.62
CA SER A 830 -37.42 -5.83 -19.19
C SER A 830 -38.83 -5.67 -18.61
N PRO A 831 -39.34 -6.66 -17.83
CA PRO A 831 -40.60 -6.50 -17.10
C PRO A 831 -40.48 -5.48 -15.95
N ASP A 832 -39.25 -5.15 -15.53
CA ASP A 832 -38.95 -4.22 -14.45
C ASP A 832 -38.66 -2.80 -14.96
N LYS A 833 -39.26 -2.40 -16.10
CA LYS A 833 -39.13 -1.04 -16.66
C LYS A 833 -39.55 0.03 -15.65
N GLY A 834 -38.73 1.07 -15.54
CA GLY A 834 -38.92 2.13 -14.56
C GLY A 834 -38.65 1.72 -13.10
N ILE A 835 -38.15 0.51 -12.83
CA ILE A 835 -37.71 0.08 -11.50
C ILE A 835 -36.18 0.16 -11.42
N ALA A 836 -35.68 0.76 -10.33
CA ALA A 836 -34.28 0.77 -9.99
C ALA A 836 -34.06 0.02 -8.67
N GLU A 837 -33.09 -0.88 -8.66
CA GLU A 837 -32.62 -1.56 -7.46
C GLU A 837 -31.45 -0.76 -6.86
N ILE A 838 -31.62 -0.30 -5.62
CA ILE A 838 -30.57 0.26 -4.77
C ILE A 838 -30.07 -0.86 -3.86
N ILE A 839 -28.93 -1.43 -4.22
CA ILE A 839 -28.33 -2.58 -3.53
C ILE A 839 -27.35 -2.05 -2.48
N ILE A 840 -27.67 -2.25 -1.20
CA ILE A 840 -26.78 -1.93 -0.08
C ILE A 840 -25.72 -3.04 0.00
N GLY A 841 -24.55 -2.79 -0.60
CA GLY A 841 -23.45 -3.76 -0.65
C GLY A 841 -22.61 -3.81 0.62
N LYS A 842 -22.56 -2.70 1.37
CA LYS A 842 -21.86 -2.58 2.65
C LYS A 842 -22.58 -1.58 3.54
N GLN A 843 -22.77 -1.90 4.82
CA GLN A 843 -23.23 -0.96 5.84
C GLN A 843 -22.57 -1.30 7.18
N ARG A 844 -21.84 -0.36 7.80
CA ARG A 844 -21.14 -0.60 9.07
C ARG A 844 -22.08 -0.73 10.27
N ASN A 845 -23.20 -0.01 10.24
CA ASN A 845 -24.07 0.22 11.40
C ASN A 845 -25.48 -0.39 11.24
N GLY A 846 -25.71 -1.25 10.24
CA GLY A 846 -27.03 -1.85 9.99
C GLY A 846 -27.04 -2.90 8.89
N PRO A 847 -28.22 -3.35 8.44
CA PRO A 847 -28.36 -4.47 7.53
C PRO A 847 -27.96 -4.11 6.08
N ILE A 848 -27.53 -5.14 5.34
CA ILE A 848 -27.39 -5.09 3.88
C ILE A 848 -28.65 -5.65 3.20
N GLY A 849 -28.89 -5.28 1.95
CA GLY A 849 -30.07 -5.74 1.22
C GLY A 849 -30.30 -4.96 -0.07
N THR A 850 -31.52 -4.99 -0.58
CA THR A 850 -31.89 -4.28 -1.82
C THR A 850 -33.21 -3.57 -1.63
N VAL A 851 -33.21 -2.27 -1.92
CA VAL A 851 -34.39 -1.40 -1.93
C VAL A 851 -34.81 -1.16 -3.37
N LYS A 852 -36.11 -1.17 -3.65
CA LYS A 852 -36.63 -0.81 -4.97
C LYS A 852 -37.07 0.65 -4.95
N LEU A 853 -36.74 1.38 -6.01
CA LEU A 853 -37.21 2.73 -6.27
C LEU A 853 -37.82 2.81 -7.67
N THR A 854 -38.70 3.79 -7.88
CA THR A 854 -39.25 4.10 -9.21
C THR A 854 -38.35 5.12 -9.89
N PHE A 855 -37.84 4.83 -11.09
CA PHE A 855 -37.08 5.76 -11.92
C PHE A 855 -37.94 6.36 -13.04
N LEU A 856 -38.20 7.65 -12.96
CA LEU A 856 -38.93 8.43 -13.95
C LEU A 856 -37.95 9.06 -14.95
N GLY A 857 -37.54 8.30 -15.97
CA GLY A 857 -36.53 8.72 -16.94
C GLY A 857 -36.81 10.06 -17.63
N ARG A 858 -38.07 10.35 -17.96
CA ARG A 858 -38.51 11.64 -18.53
C ARG A 858 -38.17 12.85 -17.66
N HIS A 859 -38.15 12.70 -16.33
CA HIS A 859 -37.85 13.78 -15.39
C HIS A 859 -36.47 13.62 -14.75
N THR A 860 -35.72 12.57 -15.10
CA THR A 860 -34.43 12.22 -14.48
C THR A 860 -34.54 12.13 -12.95
N ARG A 861 -35.61 11.50 -12.44
CA ARG A 861 -35.98 11.51 -11.01
C ARG A 861 -36.24 10.11 -10.47
N PHE A 862 -35.79 9.86 -9.25
CA PHE A 862 -36.15 8.70 -8.44
C PHE A 862 -37.31 9.05 -7.49
N GLU A 863 -38.22 8.10 -7.27
CA GLU A 863 -39.32 8.21 -6.30
C GLU A 863 -39.46 6.91 -5.49
N ASN A 864 -40.12 6.99 -4.34
CA ASN A 864 -40.47 5.82 -3.53
C ASN A 864 -41.24 4.79 -4.37
N TYR A 865 -40.93 3.52 -4.19
CA TYR A 865 -41.61 2.45 -4.91
C TYR A 865 -42.96 2.15 -4.25
N ALA A 866 -44.03 2.64 -4.84
CA ALA A 866 -45.36 2.08 -4.60
C ALA A 866 -45.49 0.89 -5.56
N GLY A 867 -45.45 -0.35 -5.06
CA GLY A 867 -45.62 -1.55 -5.88
C GLY A 867 -46.89 -1.53 -6.74
N PRO A 868 -47.12 -2.53 -7.62
CA PRO A 868 -48.41 -2.64 -8.29
C PRO A 868 -49.50 -2.66 -7.22
N ALA A 869 -50.37 -1.66 -7.21
CA ALA A 869 -51.41 -1.51 -6.20
C ALA A 869 -52.15 -2.84 -6.07
N GLY A 870 -52.10 -3.43 -4.87
CA GLY A 870 -52.92 -4.59 -4.55
C GLY A 870 -54.38 -4.22 -4.74
N PHE A 871 -55.04 -4.90 -5.66
CA PHE A 871 -56.47 -5.17 -5.62
C PHE A 871 -56.68 -6.59 -5.12
#